data_AF-A0A136N0C0-F1
#
_entry.id   AF-A0A136N0C0-F1
#
_cell.length_a   1.000
_cell.length_b   1.000
_cell.length_c   1.000
_cell.angle_alpha   90.00
_cell.angle_beta   90.00
_cell.angle_gamma   90.00
#
_symmetry.space_group_name_H-M   'P 1'
#
loop_
_entity.id
_entity.type
_entity.pdbx_description
1 polymer ?
#
loop_
_entity_poly.entity_id
_entity_poly.type
_entity_poly.pdbx_seq_one_letter_code
_entity_poly.pdbx_strand_id
1 'polypeptide(L)'
;MTPCASIHVISILFLFSCTPAVTGQESVPSDPAGELVYYDMTSLFDLDLKDPVQRRRFWDETHLVASLQGLANRESPKLYIRYNKEPDDFWWNMITAPEGWLHGKKIKKIEGLESLLSHFQPVFKGAVVWDEKVPATSNLASTLAGCEDLLCFRYDPSPDSICQRILHSGMKIPVRHSFVDEKGNSRFIAGTHILDTTLSSTGSLKCNAYLWMIEKLIKPGRVNAQRMGYYLDGDWLNIWDRGAPQNHTLTNHDFVISRKGVFFDLNVWDDEVPCDDPGQKPGEDARTLRALLHAAYDTFKGEGVIHAAGFVPWAYKYTNYGKAGGHHDAVPTEWRYAEILSCFNAFMDADAIGYCAMANASFFQHCPLPSKIPQNSKPTRESLRARGFIDETGKIAPRRYIAHYVGDYDAAAWMYWVLPRLWTDPARGKTPLNWAFNPNLCERFPLGMLWTRTTRTDQDFFIAGDSGAGYLNPGYLSEPRVHSGLPSGMAAWEKHNQAFFDQWDLSLVGFVIDGFAPGLTEEGLDAYSRFSKDGIVAQKIPPIGIHKGMPYLRMKADLPGDPREAALRMCDDFEEEAPQFLVYRSILMSPDWYLKVSNELAQASDGQAEVVDMYTLFALIREFVSHPELYTPPPSPYRSAREVLAEPENHRGARPVKVDDGPFRLTEQGGTKAWQAGYDPGKPYLYFRLDDDFTKGCSKYVIEVTFLDEGQGTVNLEYDSTDRNAAFGGAYKSGPAIRLSNSGTWQTQKLAIEDARFQNSQNRGADFRISPGGRSFVVSRIRVEKACD
;
A
#
# COMPACT_ATOMS: atom_id res chain seq x y z
N MET A 1 -30.14 13.96 74.56
CA MET A 1 -29.76 15.26 73.99
C MET A 1 -30.30 15.30 72.57
N THR A 2 -30.99 16.37 72.23
CA THR A 2 -31.79 16.60 71.00
C THR A 2 -30.97 17.30 69.90
N PRO A 3 -31.48 17.41 68.66
CA PRO A 3 -32.08 16.39 67.79
C PRO A 3 -31.34 16.43 66.42
N CYS A 4 -31.81 15.96 65.25
CA CYS A 4 -33.01 15.24 64.83
C CYS A 4 -32.70 14.38 63.58
N ALA A 5 -33.59 13.45 63.23
CA ALA A 5 -33.70 12.88 61.88
C ALA A 5 -35.19 12.82 61.50
N SER A 6 -35.53 12.93 60.20
CA SER A 6 -36.86 12.60 59.68
C SER A 6 -36.81 12.31 58.18
N ILE A 7 -37.16 11.07 57.83
CA ILE A 7 -37.51 10.62 56.47
C ILE A 7 -38.97 11.03 56.24
N HIS A 8 -39.34 11.46 55.02
CA HIS A 8 -40.72 11.36 54.55
C HIS A 8 -40.78 10.92 53.07
N VAL A 9 -41.82 10.14 52.79
CA VAL A 9 -42.15 9.49 51.51
C VAL A 9 -42.88 10.46 50.58
N ILE A 10 -42.74 10.30 49.26
CA ILE A 10 -43.83 10.49 48.28
C ILE A 10 -43.45 9.80 46.95
N SER A 11 -44.43 9.11 46.36
CA SER A 11 -44.47 8.78 44.92
C SER A 11 -45.81 9.28 44.38
N ILE A 12 -45.81 9.94 43.22
CA ILE A 12 -46.91 10.02 42.24
C ILE A 12 -46.39 10.71 40.96
N LEU A 13 -46.96 10.35 39.81
CA LEU A 13 -46.41 10.58 38.48
C LEU A 13 -46.95 11.85 37.77
N PHE A 14 -46.25 12.17 36.67
CA PHE A 14 -46.69 12.88 35.45
C PHE A 14 -46.95 14.40 35.51
N LEU A 15 -46.20 15.13 34.66
CA LEU A 15 -46.76 15.75 33.46
C LEU A 15 -45.63 16.10 32.44
N PHE A 16 -46.01 16.26 31.17
CA PHE A 16 -45.12 16.52 30.03
C PHE A 16 -44.47 17.91 30.06
N SER A 17 -43.24 18.03 29.52
CA SER A 17 -42.79 19.25 28.84
C SER A 17 -41.72 18.94 27.77
N CYS A 18 -41.76 19.69 26.67
CA CYS A 18 -40.95 19.45 25.47
C CYS A 18 -39.45 19.72 25.68
N THR A 19 -38.60 18.93 25.02
CA THR A 19 -37.17 19.21 24.87
C THR A 19 -36.93 20.30 23.81
N PRO A 20 -36.14 21.36 24.09
CA PRO A 20 -35.54 22.18 23.06
C PRO A 20 -34.26 21.51 22.52
N ALA A 21 -33.92 21.80 21.26
CA ALA A 21 -32.72 21.28 20.61
C ALA A 21 -31.44 21.80 21.29
N VAL A 22 -30.47 20.91 21.53
CA VAL A 22 -29.15 21.27 22.05
C VAL A 22 -28.20 21.56 20.90
N THR A 23 -28.05 22.84 20.56
CA THR A 23 -26.93 23.34 19.76
C THR A 23 -25.67 23.37 20.64
N GLY A 24 -24.99 22.22 20.74
CA GLY A 24 -23.71 22.09 21.43
C GLY A 24 -22.53 22.33 20.50
N GLN A 25 -22.10 23.59 20.33
CA GLN A 25 -20.74 23.86 19.87
C GLN A 25 -19.78 23.51 21.01
N GLU A 26 -19.12 22.35 20.93
CA GLU A 26 -17.99 22.06 21.81
C GLU A 26 -16.86 23.04 21.50
N SER A 27 -16.44 23.80 22.51
CA SER A 27 -15.45 24.85 22.37
C SER A 27 -14.07 24.27 22.09
N VAL A 28 -13.51 24.58 20.91
CA VAL A 28 -12.11 24.34 20.57
C VAL A 28 -11.21 24.92 21.68
N PRO A 29 -10.20 24.19 22.20
CA PRO A 29 -9.26 24.73 23.17
C PRO A 29 -8.52 25.93 22.59
N SER A 30 -8.82 27.11 23.10
CA SER A 30 -8.13 28.33 22.71
C SER A 30 -6.77 28.43 23.40
N ASP A 31 -5.68 28.20 22.65
CA ASP A 31 -4.41 28.89 22.90
C ASP A 31 -4.23 30.03 21.88
N PRO A 32 -4.44 31.29 22.29
CA PRO A 32 -4.42 32.45 21.41
C PRO A 32 -3.25 33.41 21.69
N ALA A 33 -2.03 32.90 21.94
CA ALA A 33 -0.85 33.75 22.21
C ALA A 33 0.36 33.59 21.26
N GLY A 34 0.43 32.54 20.44
CA GLY A 34 1.55 32.32 19.49
C GLY A 34 1.46 33.15 18.20
N GLU A 35 2.55 33.84 17.84
CA GLU A 35 2.74 34.43 16.50
C GLU A 35 3.06 33.32 15.49
N LEU A 36 2.26 33.23 14.41
CA LEU A 36 2.45 32.24 13.33
C LEU A 36 3.42 32.80 12.29
N VAL A 37 4.50 32.09 12.00
CA VAL A 37 5.47 32.46 10.96
C VAL A 37 5.17 31.74 9.65
N TYR A 38 5.21 32.50 8.56
CA TYR A 38 5.22 32.01 7.18
C TYR A 38 6.59 32.31 6.55
N TYR A 39 7.24 31.29 6.01
CA TYR A 39 8.55 31.40 5.36
C TYR A 39 8.47 30.82 3.93
N ASP A 40 8.97 31.56 2.94
CA ASP A 40 8.95 31.13 1.53
C ASP A 40 10.34 30.63 1.13
N MET A 41 10.39 29.40 0.62
CA MET A 41 11.60 28.71 0.13
C MET A 41 11.54 28.42 -1.37
N THR A 42 10.48 28.85 -2.08
CA THR A 42 10.28 28.53 -3.49
C THR A 42 11.40 29.06 -4.40
N SER A 43 12.11 30.12 -3.99
CA SER A 43 13.29 30.65 -4.70
C SER A 43 14.50 29.69 -4.71
N LEU A 44 14.50 28.62 -3.91
CA LEU A 44 15.53 27.58 -4.01
C LEU A 44 15.44 26.82 -5.35
N PHE A 45 14.25 26.73 -5.93
CA PHE A 45 14.04 26.05 -7.22
C PHE A 45 14.54 26.87 -8.43
N ASP A 46 14.94 28.13 -8.23
CA ASP A 46 15.59 28.97 -9.25
C ASP A 46 17.11 28.73 -9.35
N LEU A 47 17.70 27.90 -8.46
CA LEU A 47 19.13 27.60 -8.41
C LEU A 47 19.56 26.60 -9.50
N ASP A 48 20.72 26.81 -10.14
CA ASP A 48 21.29 25.83 -11.07
C ASP A 48 21.97 24.69 -10.31
N LEU A 49 21.31 23.54 -10.20
CA LEU A 49 21.85 22.35 -9.53
C LEU A 49 23.03 21.70 -10.25
N LYS A 50 23.37 22.11 -11.49
CA LYS A 50 24.62 21.70 -12.14
C LYS A 50 25.84 22.34 -11.48
N ASP A 51 25.70 23.59 -11.01
CA ASP A 51 26.71 24.28 -10.20
C ASP A 51 26.80 23.60 -8.81
N PRO A 52 27.94 23.00 -8.44
CA PRO A 52 28.10 22.32 -7.15
C PRO A 52 27.98 23.24 -5.93
N VAL A 53 28.12 24.56 -6.08
CA VAL A 53 27.93 25.53 -4.98
C VAL A 53 26.44 25.77 -4.77
N GLN A 54 25.70 26.05 -5.84
CA GLN A 54 24.24 26.24 -5.78
C GLN A 54 23.50 24.95 -5.39
N ARG A 55 23.95 23.78 -5.85
CA ARG A 55 23.41 22.48 -5.42
C ARG A 55 23.59 22.22 -3.93
N ARG A 56 24.78 22.52 -3.39
CA ARG A 56 25.04 22.44 -1.94
C ARG A 56 24.18 23.43 -1.17
N ARG A 57 24.01 24.65 -1.66
CA ARG A 57 23.10 25.65 -1.08
C ARG A 57 21.65 25.15 -1.01
N PHE A 58 21.13 24.54 -2.08
CA PHE A 58 19.79 23.95 -2.12
C PHE A 58 19.59 22.92 -1.00
N TRP A 59 20.53 21.99 -0.85
CA TRP A 59 20.52 20.98 0.21
C TRP A 59 20.66 21.60 1.61
N ASP A 60 21.64 22.48 1.80
CA ASP A 60 21.99 23.08 3.09
C ASP A 60 20.86 23.95 3.65
N GLU A 61 20.23 24.81 2.83
CA GLU A 61 19.06 25.59 3.27
C GLU A 61 17.88 24.67 3.62
N THR A 62 17.63 23.63 2.80
CA THR A 62 16.49 22.73 3.03
C THR A 62 16.67 21.88 4.27
N HIS A 63 17.84 21.29 4.49
CA HIS A 63 18.12 20.46 5.67
C HIS A 63 18.10 21.29 6.96
N LEU A 64 18.70 22.48 6.94
CA LEU A 64 18.72 23.40 8.08
C LEU A 64 17.30 23.85 8.44
N VAL A 65 16.51 24.31 7.47
CA VAL A 65 15.15 24.83 7.76
C VAL A 65 14.18 23.69 8.11
N ALA A 66 14.30 22.49 7.53
CA ALA A 66 13.52 21.33 7.96
C ALA A 66 13.83 20.94 9.43
N SER A 67 15.10 21.00 9.84
CA SER A 67 15.48 20.79 11.24
C SER A 67 14.91 21.87 12.17
N LEU A 68 14.94 23.14 11.76
CA LEU A 68 14.31 24.23 12.49
C LEU A 68 12.79 24.05 12.59
N GLN A 69 12.12 23.62 11.51
CA GLN A 69 10.68 23.45 11.46
C GLN A 69 10.21 22.37 12.44
N GLY A 70 10.88 21.21 12.46
CA GLY A 70 10.55 20.14 13.40
C GLY A 70 10.70 20.56 14.87
N LEU A 71 11.66 21.44 15.19
CA LEU A 71 11.81 22.01 16.53
C LEU A 71 10.76 23.09 16.84
N ALA A 72 10.57 24.04 15.92
CA ALA A 72 9.61 25.13 16.08
C ALA A 72 8.17 24.62 16.25
N ASN A 73 7.81 23.57 15.50
CA ASN A 73 6.49 22.97 15.49
C ASN A 73 6.30 21.82 16.47
N ARG A 74 7.22 21.57 17.42
CA ARG A 74 7.08 20.42 18.32
C ARG A 74 5.85 20.48 19.22
N GLU A 75 5.60 21.64 19.82
CA GLU A 75 4.55 21.82 20.84
C GLU A 75 3.30 22.56 20.31
N SER A 76 3.39 23.20 19.13
CA SER A 76 2.31 24.00 18.52
C SER A 76 2.68 24.42 17.09
N PRO A 77 1.71 24.75 16.22
CA PRO A 77 1.95 25.08 14.82
C PRO A 77 2.49 26.52 14.67
N LYS A 78 3.82 26.70 14.65
CA LYS A 78 4.49 28.00 14.68
C LYS A 78 5.17 28.42 13.37
N LEU A 79 5.66 27.46 12.58
CA LEU A 79 6.37 27.71 11.34
C LEU A 79 5.75 26.92 10.18
N TYR A 80 5.07 27.66 9.30
CA TYR A 80 4.63 27.19 8.00
C TYR A 80 5.68 27.56 6.93
N ILE A 81 6.05 26.59 6.12
CA ILE A 81 6.97 26.74 5.00
C ILE A 81 6.20 26.63 3.69
N ARG A 82 6.46 27.51 2.75
CA ARG A 82 6.06 27.35 1.36
C ARG A 82 7.27 26.86 0.56
N TYR A 83 7.25 25.59 0.16
CA TYR A 83 8.34 24.91 -0.54
C TYR A 83 7.81 24.23 -1.81
N ASN A 84 6.83 23.34 -1.68
CA ASN A 84 6.12 22.75 -2.81
C ASN A 84 4.97 23.68 -3.20
N LYS A 85 5.27 24.66 -4.05
CA LYS A 85 4.38 25.80 -4.37
C LYS A 85 2.90 25.46 -4.52
N GLU A 86 2.55 24.47 -5.35
CA GLU A 86 1.14 24.16 -5.65
C GLU A 86 0.34 23.59 -4.46
N PRO A 87 0.75 22.47 -3.82
CA PRO A 87 0.05 21.97 -2.64
C PRO A 87 0.17 22.93 -1.45
N ASP A 88 1.32 23.58 -1.20
CA ASP A 88 1.46 24.52 -0.08
C ASP A 88 0.54 25.73 -0.24
N ASP A 89 0.42 26.32 -1.43
CA ASP A 89 -0.51 27.43 -1.67
C ASP A 89 -1.97 26.97 -1.47
N PHE A 90 -2.34 25.76 -1.92
CA PHE A 90 -3.69 25.21 -1.72
C PHE A 90 -4.03 25.02 -0.23
N TRP A 91 -3.18 24.29 0.51
CA TRP A 91 -3.44 24.01 1.93
C TRP A 91 -3.36 25.27 2.78
N TRP A 92 -2.45 26.20 2.47
CA TRP A 92 -2.37 27.50 3.13
C TRP A 92 -3.66 28.32 2.97
N ASN A 93 -4.18 28.40 1.74
CA ASN A 93 -5.44 29.10 1.47
C ASN A 93 -6.61 28.44 2.23
N MET A 94 -6.68 27.10 2.26
CA MET A 94 -7.72 26.37 2.99
C MET A 94 -7.68 26.64 4.50
N ILE A 95 -6.51 26.58 5.15
CA ILE A 95 -6.42 26.74 6.61
C ILE A 95 -6.59 28.19 7.09
N THR A 96 -6.40 29.17 6.20
CA THR A 96 -6.55 30.61 6.50
C THR A 96 -7.88 31.23 6.05
N ALA A 97 -8.68 30.49 5.25
CA ALA A 97 -10.05 30.84 4.87
C ALA A 97 -10.98 31.04 6.10
N PRO A 98 -12.16 31.67 5.96
CA PRO A 98 -13.11 31.89 7.06
C PRO A 98 -13.49 30.64 7.88
N GLU A 99 -13.59 29.50 7.20
CA GLU A 99 -13.86 28.17 7.75
C GLU A 99 -12.61 27.41 8.21
N GLY A 100 -11.42 27.95 7.94
CA GLY A 100 -10.13 27.35 8.28
C GLY A 100 -9.76 27.51 9.75
N TRP A 101 -9.11 26.50 10.34
CA TRP A 101 -8.73 26.49 11.76
C TRP A 101 -7.69 27.56 12.17
N LEU A 102 -7.08 28.26 11.21
CA LEU A 102 -6.20 29.41 11.44
C LEU A 102 -6.85 30.76 11.05
N HIS A 103 -8.17 30.80 10.82
CA HIS A 103 -8.88 32.03 10.54
C HIS A 103 -8.61 33.09 11.63
N GLY A 104 -8.30 34.32 11.19
CA GLY A 104 -8.00 35.44 12.08
C GLY A 104 -6.68 35.36 12.87
N LYS A 105 -5.88 34.29 12.71
CA LYS A 105 -4.53 34.21 13.33
C LYS A 105 -3.61 35.27 12.70
N LYS A 106 -2.81 35.94 13.55
CA LYS A 106 -1.79 36.89 13.08
C LYS A 106 -0.64 36.13 12.42
N ILE A 107 -0.49 36.34 11.12
CA ILE A 107 0.61 35.79 10.32
C ILE A 107 1.74 36.81 10.24
N LYS A 108 2.97 36.37 10.49
CA LYS A 108 4.20 37.11 10.27
C LYS A 108 4.98 36.46 9.14
N LYS A 109 5.23 37.21 8.08
CA LYS A 109 6.19 36.81 7.04
C LYS A 109 7.59 37.16 7.52
N ILE A 110 8.53 36.22 7.40
CA ILE A 110 9.96 36.47 7.63
C ILE A 110 10.70 36.24 6.32
N GLU A 111 11.61 37.14 6.01
CA GLU A 111 12.49 37.07 4.84
C GLU A 111 13.94 36.90 5.31
N GLY A 112 14.68 36.00 4.64
CA GLY A 112 16.06 35.66 4.97
C GLY A 112 16.20 34.61 6.08
N LEU A 113 17.13 33.68 5.85
CA LEU A 113 17.43 32.55 6.72
C LEU A 113 17.93 33.00 8.11
N GLU A 114 18.80 34.01 8.15
CA GLU A 114 19.37 34.57 9.37
C GLU A 114 18.30 35.23 10.26
N SER A 115 17.31 35.89 9.64
CA SER A 115 16.14 36.46 10.32
C SER A 115 15.25 35.37 10.93
N LEU A 116 15.02 34.29 10.17
CA LEU A 116 14.22 33.14 10.60
C LEU A 116 14.85 32.45 11.82
N LEU A 117 16.15 32.17 11.75
CA LEU A 117 16.90 31.57 12.85
C LEU A 117 16.97 32.47 14.08
N SER A 118 17.14 33.78 13.89
CA SER A 118 17.12 34.76 14.99
C SER A 118 15.76 34.80 15.69
N HIS A 119 14.65 34.68 14.95
CA HIS A 119 13.31 34.64 15.54
C HIS A 119 13.06 33.35 16.34
N PHE A 120 13.54 32.21 15.84
CA PHE A 120 13.37 30.91 16.48
C PHE A 120 14.52 30.49 17.40
N GLN A 121 15.47 31.39 17.72
CA GLN A 121 16.62 31.08 18.58
C GLN A 121 16.28 30.31 19.88
N PRO A 122 15.15 30.57 20.59
CA PRO A 122 14.79 29.82 21.78
C PRO A 122 14.42 28.34 21.57
N VAL A 123 14.19 27.86 20.34
CA VAL A 123 13.73 26.48 20.07
C VAL A 123 14.89 25.48 19.88
N PHE A 124 16.14 25.95 19.78
CA PHE A 124 17.31 25.11 19.58
C PHE A 124 18.45 25.43 20.56
N LYS A 125 19.25 24.40 20.90
CA LYS A 125 20.33 24.42 21.90
C LYS A 125 21.73 24.45 21.31
N GLY A 126 21.84 24.37 19.98
CA GLY A 126 23.09 24.37 19.25
C GLY A 126 22.97 23.78 17.84
N ALA A 127 24.12 23.37 17.30
CA ALA A 127 24.27 22.80 15.97
C ALA A 127 24.87 21.38 16.03
N VAL A 128 24.54 20.58 15.02
CA VAL A 128 25.24 19.35 14.65
C VAL A 128 25.85 19.52 13.25
N VAL A 129 27.17 19.32 13.16
CA VAL A 129 27.93 19.42 11.91
C VAL A 129 28.18 18.02 11.36
N TRP A 130 27.66 17.73 10.15
CA TRP A 130 27.82 16.44 9.47
C TRP A 130 28.81 16.49 8.31
N ASP A 131 29.29 15.32 7.89
CA ASP A 131 30.39 15.16 6.95
C ASP A 131 29.90 14.71 5.56
N GLU A 132 30.13 15.53 4.53
CA GLU A 132 29.81 15.19 3.14
C GLU A 132 30.55 13.93 2.65
N LYS A 133 31.71 13.61 3.23
CA LYS A 133 32.49 12.41 2.89
C LYS A 133 31.92 11.11 3.48
N VAL A 134 31.00 11.21 4.44
CA VAL A 134 30.27 10.07 5.02
C VAL A 134 28.78 10.44 5.02
N PRO A 135 28.09 10.36 3.86
CA PRO A 135 26.75 10.91 3.66
C PRO A 135 25.72 10.56 4.73
N ALA A 136 25.71 9.32 5.22
CA ALA A 136 24.85 8.84 6.31
C ALA A 136 24.91 9.69 7.59
N THR A 137 25.98 10.47 7.81
CA THR A 137 26.07 11.39 8.95
C THR A 137 25.04 12.53 8.89
N SER A 138 24.46 12.83 7.72
CA SER A 138 23.31 13.74 7.57
C SER A 138 22.03 13.21 8.25
N ASN A 139 21.80 11.89 8.17
CA ASN A 139 20.69 11.22 8.86
C ASN A 139 20.95 11.12 10.38
N LEU A 140 22.20 10.90 10.80
CA LEU A 140 22.58 11.07 12.22
C LEU A 140 22.35 12.50 12.72
N ALA A 141 22.65 13.51 11.90
CA ALA A 141 22.38 14.91 12.24
C ALA A 141 20.89 15.18 12.38
N SER A 142 20.03 14.68 11.48
CA SER A 142 18.58 14.76 11.63
C SER A 142 18.06 14.07 12.90
N THR A 143 18.63 12.91 13.25
CA THR A 143 18.30 12.20 14.50
C THR A 143 18.71 13.00 15.75
N LEU A 144 19.92 13.57 15.74
CA LEU A 144 20.45 14.43 16.81
C LEU A 144 19.68 15.77 16.93
N ALA A 145 19.24 16.35 15.82
CA ALA A 145 18.36 17.51 15.80
C ALA A 145 17.08 17.22 16.60
N GLY A 146 16.46 16.06 16.35
CA GLY A 146 15.29 15.60 17.10
C GLY A 146 15.55 15.45 18.60
N CYS A 147 16.57 14.67 19.02
CA CYS A 147 16.73 14.31 20.43
C CYS A 147 17.48 15.32 21.31
N GLU A 148 18.33 16.18 20.73
CA GLU A 148 19.15 17.16 21.47
C GLU A 148 18.78 18.63 21.18
N ASP A 149 17.73 18.87 20.40
CA ASP A 149 17.23 20.19 19.98
C ASP A 149 18.28 20.98 19.17
N LEU A 150 18.85 20.35 18.15
CA LEU A 150 19.95 20.90 17.35
C LEU A 150 19.54 21.25 15.92
N LEU A 151 20.30 22.15 15.31
CA LEU A 151 20.18 22.48 13.89
C LEU A 151 21.21 21.74 13.05
N CYS A 152 20.80 21.27 11.87
CA CYS A 152 21.66 20.52 10.97
C CYS A 152 22.51 21.43 10.07
N PHE A 153 23.83 21.20 10.03
CA PHE A 153 24.76 21.90 9.14
C PHE A 153 25.70 20.90 8.46
N ARG A 154 25.86 21.01 7.13
CA ARG A 154 26.93 20.31 6.41
C ARG A 154 28.26 20.95 6.74
N TYR A 155 29.33 20.18 6.90
CA TYR A 155 30.66 20.76 6.98
C TYR A 155 31.08 21.30 5.61
N ASP A 156 31.32 22.62 5.56
CA ASP A 156 31.87 23.28 4.40
C ASP A 156 32.78 24.43 4.87
N PRO A 157 34.10 24.39 4.60
CA PRO A 157 35.04 25.42 5.05
C PRO A 157 34.99 26.70 4.22
N SER A 158 34.23 26.75 3.12
CA SER A 158 34.13 27.93 2.26
C SER A 158 33.50 29.09 3.04
N PRO A 159 34.08 30.31 3.07
CA PRO A 159 33.57 31.42 3.87
C PRO A 159 32.10 31.78 3.62
N ASP A 160 31.63 31.62 2.38
CA ASP A 160 30.25 31.91 1.97
C ASP A 160 29.27 30.77 2.23
N SER A 161 29.75 29.60 2.71
CA SER A 161 28.91 28.46 3.05
C SER A 161 27.97 28.80 4.21
N ILE A 162 26.80 28.16 4.23
CA ILE A 162 25.80 28.37 5.29
C ILE A 162 26.37 27.97 6.66
N CYS A 163 27.21 26.93 6.68
CA CYS A 163 27.95 26.49 7.85
C CYS A 163 28.88 27.60 8.39
N GLN A 164 29.74 28.19 7.56
CA GLN A 164 30.62 29.28 8.00
C GLN A 164 29.83 30.54 8.36
N ARG A 165 28.98 31.02 7.45
CA ARG A 165 28.24 32.28 7.60
C ARG A 165 27.38 32.30 8.86
N ILE A 166 26.75 31.19 9.25
CA ILE A 166 25.84 31.15 10.39
C ILE A 166 26.55 30.79 11.69
N LEU A 167 27.42 29.77 11.72
CA LEU A 167 28.11 29.37 12.96
C LEU A 167 29.12 30.43 13.45
N HIS A 168 29.69 31.22 12.54
CA HIS A 168 30.57 32.34 12.87
C HIS A 168 29.87 33.72 12.81
N SER A 169 28.54 33.75 12.66
CA SER A 169 27.75 34.98 12.81
C SER A 169 27.69 35.46 14.26
N GLY A 170 27.12 36.66 14.46
CA GLY A 170 26.78 37.15 15.80
C GLY A 170 25.74 36.32 16.56
N MET A 171 25.13 35.30 15.94
CA MET A 171 24.04 34.49 16.50
C MET A 171 24.49 33.44 17.55
N LYS A 172 25.80 33.21 17.68
CA LYS A 172 26.44 32.37 18.73
C LYS A 172 25.81 30.98 18.92
N ILE A 173 25.59 30.24 17.83
CA ILE A 173 25.07 28.88 17.88
C ILE A 173 26.21 27.90 18.25
N PRO A 174 26.20 27.24 19.43
CA PRO A 174 27.28 26.33 19.81
C PRO A 174 27.20 25.01 19.04
N VAL A 175 28.30 24.58 18.44
CA VAL A 175 28.42 23.22 17.89
C VAL A 175 28.43 22.22 19.06
N ARG A 176 27.44 21.34 19.12
CA ARG A 176 27.29 20.30 20.16
C ARG A 176 27.84 18.96 19.70
N HIS A 177 27.64 18.64 18.43
CA HIS A 177 28.22 17.48 17.77
C HIS A 177 28.89 17.91 16.47
N SER A 178 30.02 17.28 16.18
CA SER A 178 30.65 17.35 14.88
C SER A 178 31.12 15.96 14.48
N PHE A 179 30.82 15.56 13.25
CA PHE A 179 31.34 14.35 12.61
C PHE A 179 32.63 14.62 11.80
N VAL A 180 33.11 15.86 11.81
CA VAL A 180 34.48 16.24 11.38
C VAL A 180 35.31 16.77 12.57
N ASP A 181 36.63 16.68 12.47
CA ASP A 181 37.56 17.32 13.41
C ASP A 181 37.77 18.82 13.11
N GLU A 182 38.53 19.51 13.96
CA GLU A 182 38.87 20.94 13.82
C GLU A 182 39.65 21.29 12.53
N LYS A 183 40.13 20.28 11.78
CA LYS A 183 40.86 20.43 10.52
C LYS A 183 40.00 20.02 9.31
N GLY A 184 38.75 19.60 9.50
CA GLY A 184 37.86 19.12 8.44
C GLY A 184 38.11 17.68 7.97
N ASN A 185 38.77 16.86 8.80
CA ASN A 185 38.88 15.41 8.57
C ASN A 185 37.66 14.69 9.15
N SER A 186 37.21 13.66 8.46
CA SER A 186 36.15 12.75 8.93
C SER A 186 36.50 12.14 10.28
N ARG A 187 35.56 12.10 11.23
CA ARG A 187 35.71 11.36 12.49
C ARG A 187 35.32 9.89 12.34
N PHE A 188 34.39 9.58 11.45
CA PHE A 188 34.20 8.22 10.97
C PHE A 188 35.32 7.90 9.98
N ILE A 189 36.26 7.05 10.41
CA ILE A 189 37.43 6.62 9.64
C ILE A 189 37.48 5.10 9.58
N ALA A 190 38.20 4.56 8.59
CA ALA A 190 38.53 3.14 8.56
C ALA A 190 39.39 2.80 9.79
N GLY A 191 38.93 1.82 10.58
CA GLY A 191 39.54 1.45 11.84
C GLY A 191 38.96 0.14 12.37
N THR A 192 39.47 -0.32 13.52
CA THR A 192 39.02 -1.59 14.15
C THR A 192 37.73 -1.45 14.93
N HIS A 193 37.40 -0.26 15.42
CA HIS A 193 36.21 0.02 16.23
C HIS A 193 35.40 1.19 15.67
N ILE A 194 34.10 1.23 15.97
CA ILE A 194 33.19 2.31 15.61
C ILE A 194 33.42 3.50 16.56
N LEU A 195 33.41 4.72 16.00
CA LEU A 195 33.67 6.01 16.66
C LEU A 195 33.13 6.10 18.09
N ASP A 196 33.97 6.36 19.08
CA ASP A 196 33.57 6.54 20.49
C ASP A 196 32.75 5.34 21.08
N THR A 197 32.93 4.12 20.56
CA THR A 197 32.29 2.88 21.06
C THR A 197 33.32 1.73 21.24
N THR A 198 32.88 0.63 21.85
CA THR A 198 33.62 -0.65 21.89
C THR A 198 33.17 -1.63 20.80
N LEU A 199 32.29 -1.24 19.87
CA LEU A 199 31.83 -2.11 18.79
C LEU A 199 32.90 -2.22 17.70
N SER A 200 33.12 -3.42 17.18
CA SER A 200 33.99 -3.63 16.02
C SER A 200 33.43 -2.94 14.77
N SER A 201 34.31 -2.36 13.96
CA SER A 201 33.96 -1.80 12.66
C SER A 201 33.50 -2.91 11.70
N THR A 202 32.45 -2.63 10.92
CA THR A 202 31.96 -3.52 9.85
C THR A 202 32.88 -3.54 8.62
N GLY A 203 33.64 -2.45 8.44
CA GLY A 203 34.34 -2.07 7.21
C GLY A 203 33.63 -0.98 6.42
N SER A 204 32.32 -0.77 6.63
CA SER A 204 31.50 0.27 6.00
C SER A 204 31.36 1.49 6.92
N LEU A 205 31.71 2.68 6.43
CA LEU A 205 31.51 3.92 7.20
C LEU A 205 30.03 4.27 7.35
N LYS A 206 29.22 3.94 6.33
CA LYS A 206 27.76 4.07 6.31
C LYS A 206 27.11 3.23 7.42
N CYS A 207 27.37 1.92 7.42
CA CYS A 207 26.84 1.01 8.44
C CYS A 207 27.37 1.35 9.84
N ASN A 208 28.66 1.71 9.96
CA ASN A 208 29.24 2.16 11.23
C ASN A 208 28.53 3.40 11.81
N ALA A 209 28.05 4.33 10.99
CA ALA A 209 27.29 5.50 11.44
C ALA A 209 25.93 5.09 12.04
N TYR A 210 25.20 4.18 11.40
CA TYR A 210 23.91 3.71 11.92
C TYR A 210 24.07 2.79 13.15
N LEU A 211 25.12 1.97 13.21
CA LEU A 211 25.48 1.20 14.41
C LEU A 211 25.92 2.09 15.59
N TRP A 212 26.62 3.21 15.31
CA TRP A 212 26.90 4.25 16.30
C TRP A 212 25.61 4.85 16.88
N MET A 213 24.64 5.16 16.02
CA MET A 213 23.33 5.68 16.42
C MET A 213 22.56 4.69 17.29
N ILE A 214 22.58 3.40 16.94
CA ILE A 214 22.02 2.33 17.78
C ILE A 214 22.64 2.33 19.18
N GLU A 215 23.98 2.34 19.27
CA GLU A 215 24.70 2.24 20.53
C GLU A 215 24.57 3.50 21.41
N LYS A 216 24.60 4.69 20.78
CA LYS A 216 24.74 5.97 21.49
C LYS A 216 23.41 6.70 21.69
N LEU A 217 22.38 6.41 20.89
CA LEU A 217 21.07 7.08 20.93
C LEU A 217 19.91 6.12 21.20
N ILE A 218 19.81 4.99 20.49
CA ILE A 218 18.65 4.07 20.62
C ILE A 218 18.71 3.27 21.92
N LYS A 219 19.76 2.45 22.13
CA LYS A 219 19.90 1.61 23.34
C LYS A 219 19.83 2.42 24.66
N PRO A 220 20.38 3.64 24.77
CA PRO A 220 20.25 4.44 25.99
C PRO A 220 18.92 5.20 26.11
N GLY A 221 17.94 4.96 25.23
CA GLY A 221 16.59 5.54 25.30
C GLY A 221 16.52 7.05 25.01
N ARG A 222 17.44 7.58 24.18
CA ARG A 222 17.54 9.03 23.91
C ARG A 222 16.63 9.51 22.78
N VAL A 223 16.14 8.59 21.96
CA VAL A 223 15.28 8.84 20.78
C VAL A 223 13.97 8.09 20.90
N ASN A 224 12.94 8.56 20.21
CA ASN A 224 11.69 7.84 20.03
C ASN A 224 11.82 6.85 18.87
N ALA A 225 12.28 5.64 19.16
CA ALA A 225 12.54 4.63 18.14
C ALA A 225 11.27 4.08 17.44
N GLN A 226 10.07 4.42 17.90
CA GLN A 226 8.80 4.09 17.21
C GLN A 226 8.44 5.07 16.08
N ARG A 227 9.27 6.09 15.84
CA ARG A 227 9.12 7.06 14.75
C ARG A 227 10.40 7.09 13.93
N MET A 228 10.32 6.65 12.68
CA MET A 228 11.46 6.55 11.79
C MET A 228 11.22 7.32 10.48
N GLY A 229 12.31 7.75 9.85
CA GLY A 229 12.36 8.27 8.48
C GLY A 229 13.34 7.47 7.62
N TYR A 230 12.85 6.76 6.60
CA TYR A 230 13.68 6.21 5.53
C TYR A 230 13.75 7.24 4.40
N TYR A 231 14.76 8.10 4.46
CA TYR A 231 14.96 9.21 3.53
C TYR A 231 16.41 9.30 3.09
N LEU A 232 16.61 9.78 1.86
CA LEU A 232 17.92 9.90 1.23
C LEU A 232 18.90 10.69 2.09
N ASP A 233 20.09 10.12 2.27
CA ASP A 233 21.20 10.84 2.89
C ASP A 233 21.90 11.82 1.92
N GLY A 234 22.96 12.47 2.40
CA GLY A 234 23.72 13.48 1.68
C GLY A 234 24.32 13.05 0.33
N ASP A 235 24.26 11.76 -0.05
CA ASP A 235 24.75 11.28 -1.34
C ASP A 235 23.90 11.85 -2.50
N TRP A 236 22.69 12.35 -2.23
CA TRP A 236 21.93 13.16 -3.20
C TRP A 236 22.77 14.28 -3.84
N LEU A 237 23.76 14.85 -3.13
CA LEU A 237 24.70 15.84 -3.70
C LEU A 237 25.53 15.30 -4.89
N ASN A 238 25.69 13.98 -5.00
CA ASN A 238 26.33 13.27 -6.11
C ASN A 238 25.31 12.80 -7.17
N ILE A 239 24.08 12.48 -6.76
CA ILE A 239 23.06 11.80 -7.58
C ILE A 239 21.78 12.63 -7.85
N TRP A 240 21.85 13.94 -7.66
CA TRP A 240 20.75 14.90 -7.80
C TRP A 240 20.00 14.82 -9.14
N ASP A 241 20.69 14.45 -10.23
CA ASP A 241 20.16 14.41 -11.60
C ASP A 241 19.25 13.21 -11.89
N ARG A 242 19.01 12.34 -10.89
CA ARG A 242 18.18 11.13 -11.02
C ARG A 242 16.68 11.39 -10.81
N GLY A 243 16.27 12.58 -10.39
CA GLY A 243 14.85 12.95 -10.21
C GLY A 243 14.63 14.44 -9.95
N ALA A 244 13.38 14.84 -9.70
CA ALA A 244 13.04 16.23 -9.40
C ALA A 244 13.66 16.70 -8.07
N PRO A 245 14.08 17.97 -7.92
CA PRO A 245 14.88 18.40 -6.77
C PRO A 245 14.27 18.12 -5.40
N GLN A 246 12.95 18.31 -5.27
CA GLN A 246 12.21 18.08 -4.04
C GLN A 246 12.20 16.60 -3.58
N ASN A 247 12.41 15.66 -4.51
CA ASN A 247 12.33 14.22 -4.24
C ASN A 247 13.50 13.69 -3.36
N HIS A 248 14.41 14.55 -2.91
CA HIS A 248 15.32 14.26 -1.81
C HIS A 248 14.63 14.08 -0.44
N THR A 249 13.36 14.46 -0.31
CA THR A 249 12.52 14.29 0.90
C THR A 249 12.99 14.96 2.21
N LEU A 250 14.05 15.77 2.23
CA LEU A 250 14.49 16.53 3.42
C LEU A 250 13.37 17.30 4.16
N THR A 251 12.39 17.84 3.44
CA THR A 251 11.24 18.54 4.04
C THR A 251 10.41 17.66 4.97
N ASN A 252 10.38 16.34 4.71
CA ASN A 252 9.65 15.36 5.49
C ASN A 252 10.32 15.11 6.86
N HIS A 253 11.58 15.54 7.02
CA HIS A 253 12.32 15.40 8.28
C HIS A 253 11.67 16.19 9.41
N ASP A 254 10.89 17.23 9.11
CA ASP A 254 10.25 18.10 10.09
C ASP A 254 9.40 17.29 11.11
N PHE A 255 8.57 16.36 10.63
CA PHE A 255 7.73 15.52 11.47
C PHE A 255 8.56 14.59 12.35
N VAL A 256 9.50 13.84 11.78
CA VAL A 256 10.31 12.86 12.53
C VAL A 256 11.22 13.58 13.54
N ILE A 257 11.76 14.76 13.23
CA ILE A 257 12.49 15.64 14.16
C ILE A 257 11.58 16.15 15.28
N SER A 258 10.35 16.59 14.96
CA SER A 258 9.38 17.00 15.98
C SER A 258 9.08 15.87 16.97
N ARG A 259 9.01 14.63 16.49
CA ARG A 259 8.76 13.41 17.27
C ARG A 259 10.00 12.78 17.91
N LYS A 260 11.20 13.39 17.76
CA LYS A 260 12.50 12.89 18.25
C LYS A 260 12.87 11.50 17.69
N GLY A 261 12.46 11.24 16.46
CA GLY A 261 12.63 9.96 15.78
C GLY A 261 14.03 9.72 15.21
N VAL A 262 14.14 8.65 14.43
CA VAL A 262 15.39 8.08 13.91
C VAL A 262 15.40 8.12 12.38
N PHE A 263 16.53 8.46 11.76
CA PHE A 263 16.67 8.52 10.31
C PHE A 263 17.66 7.48 9.78
N PHE A 264 17.36 6.88 8.63
CA PHE A 264 18.27 5.96 7.94
C PHE A 264 18.09 5.95 6.42
N ASP A 265 19.13 5.47 5.74
CA ASP A 265 19.17 5.21 4.30
C ASP A 265 20.01 3.94 4.12
N LEU A 266 19.37 2.80 3.85
CA LEU A 266 19.97 1.46 3.89
C LEU A 266 19.33 0.53 2.86
N ASN A 267 20.14 -0.16 2.07
CA ASN A 267 19.67 -1.22 1.17
C ASN A 267 19.06 -2.39 1.96
N VAL A 268 18.04 -3.04 1.37
CA VAL A 268 17.24 -4.13 1.95
C VAL A 268 17.67 -5.51 1.46
N TRP A 269 18.54 -5.57 0.46
CA TRP A 269 19.01 -6.80 -0.17
C TRP A 269 20.27 -7.37 0.52
N ASP A 270 20.30 -8.70 0.64
CA ASP A 270 21.36 -9.45 1.33
C ASP A 270 22.48 -9.92 0.40
N ASP A 271 22.24 -9.91 -0.91
CA ASP A 271 23.06 -10.53 -1.96
C ASP A 271 23.92 -9.54 -2.77
N GLU A 272 23.69 -8.23 -2.62
CA GLU A 272 24.44 -7.17 -3.30
C GLU A 272 25.12 -6.20 -2.34
N VAL A 273 26.04 -5.39 -2.89
CA VAL A 273 26.55 -4.16 -2.27
C VAL A 273 25.73 -2.97 -2.79
N PRO A 274 25.42 -1.97 -1.96
CA PRO A 274 24.73 -0.77 -2.41
C PRO A 274 25.64 0.11 -3.28
N CYS A 275 25.02 0.89 -4.16
CA CYS A 275 25.69 1.79 -5.09
C CYS A 275 26.42 2.98 -4.43
N ASP A 276 26.07 3.35 -3.19
CA ASP A 276 26.60 4.49 -2.45
C ASP A 276 27.69 4.13 -1.43
N ASP A 277 27.89 2.83 -1.16
CA ASP A 277 29.03 2.31 -0.40
C ASP A 277 29.52 0.97 -0.99
N PRO A 278 30.05 0.97 -2.23
CA PRO A 278 30.42 -0.25 -2.96
C PRO A 278 31.62 -1.01 -2.36
N GLY A 279 32.26 -0.45 -1.32
CA GLY A 279 33.36 -1.09 -0.59
C GLY A 279 32.91 -2.02 0.55
N GLN A 280 31.61 -2.03 0.90
CA GLN A 280 31.09 -2.90 1.96
C GLN A 280 31.02 -4.38 1.55
N LYS A 281 30.73 -5.25 2.51
CA LYS A 281 30.39 -6.66 2.25
C LYS A 281 28.93 -6.75 1.77
N PRO A 282 28.59 -7.65 0.83
CA PRO A 282 27.19 -7.85 0.43
C PRO A 282 26.25 -8.02 1.63
N GLY A 283 25.11 -7.31 1.60
CA GLY A 283 24.10 -7.31 2.65
C GLY A 283 24.48 -6.68 3.99
N GLU A 284 25.55 -5.87 4.09
CA GLU A 284 25.90 -5.19 5.35
C GLU A 284 24.86 -4.12 5.71
N ASP A 285 24.35 -3.39 4.72
CA ASP A 285 23.20 -2.49 4.87
C ASP A 285 21.96 -3.22 5.43
N ALA A 286 21.58 -4.36 4.84
CA ALA A 286 20.41 -5.13 5.27
C ALA A 286 20.57 -5.73 6.67
N ARG A 287 21.79 -6.17 7.03
CA ARG A 287 22.15 -6.55 8.41
C ARG A 287 22.02 -5.37 9.37
N THR A 288 22.46 -4.19 8.96
CA THR A 288 22.37 -2.95 9.76
C THR A 288 20.93 -2.49 9.94
N LEU A 289 20.08 -2.61 8.92
CA LEU A 289 18.64 -2.32 9.00
C LEU A 289 17.93 -3.24 9.99
N ARG A 290 18.19 -4.55 9.94
CA ARG A 290 17.63 -5.50 10.92
C ARG A 290 18.14 -5.22 12.35
N ALA A 291 19.41 -4.84 12.51
CA ALA A 291 19.94 -4.42 13.82
C ALA A 291 19.29 -3.12 14.34
N LEU A 292 19.00 -2.16 13.46
CA LEU A 292 18.27 -0.93 13.78
C LEU A 292 16.85 -1.22 14.26
N LEU A 293 16.11 -2.02 13.49
CA LEU A 293 14.72 -2.39 13.79
C LEU A 293 14.63 -3.24 15.07
N HIS A 294 15.58 -4.15 15.30
CA HIS A 294 15.64 -4.92 16.56
C HIS A 294 15.91 -4.00 17.76
N ALA A 295 16.91 -3.12 17.67
CA ALA A 295 17.23 -2.19 18.74
C ALA A 295 16.07 -1.22 19.04
N ALA A 296 15.30 -0.84 18.02
CA ALA A 296 14.06 -0.08 18.19
C ALA A 296 12.98 -0.89 18.88
N TYR A 297 12.73 -2.12 18.44
CA TYR A 297 11.78 -3.06 19.04
C TYR A 297 12.05 -3.27 20.54
N ASP A 298 13.31 -3.44 20.92
CA ASP A 298 13.72 -3.63 22.32
C ASP A 298 13.33 -2.46 23.24
N THR A 299 13.18 -1.24 22.71
CA THR A 299 12.76 -0.07 23.51
C THR A 299 11.30 -0.14 23.98
N PHE A 300 10.43 -0.83 23.24
CA PHE A 300 8.99 -0.97 23.55
C PHE A 300 8.53 -2.44 23.70
N LYS A 301 9.45 -3.41 23.59
CA LYS A 301 9.27 -4.84 23.86
C LYS A 301 8.09 -5.48 23.11
N GLY A 302 7.78 -4.99 21.91
CA GLY A 302 6.67 -5.48 21.10
C GLY A 302 5.27 -4.99 21.49
N GLU A 303 5.12 -4.16 22.54
CA GLU A 303 3.80 -3.63 22.98
C GLU A 303 3.20 -2.53 22.07
N GLY A 304 3.81 -2.32 20.90
CA GLY A 304 3.45 -1.29 19.94
C GLY A 304 3.96 -1.60 18.53
N VAL A 305 3.83 -0.58 17.68
CA VAL A 305 4.16 -0.63 16.25
C VAL A 305 5.08 0.56 15.92
N ILE A 306 6.04 0.35 15.02
CA ILE A 306 6.95 1.38 14.49
C ILE A 306 6.33 1.98 13.23
N HIS A 307 6.25 3.30 13.21
CA HIS A 307 5.87 4.08 12.01
C HIS A 307 7.16 4.51 11.31
N ALA A 308 7.45 3.93 10.15
CA ALA A 308 8.56 4.33 9.28
C ALA A 308 8.03 5.16 8.11
N ALA A 309 8.09 6.48 8.21
CA ALA A 309 7.76 7.34 7.08
C ALA A 309 8.90 7.31 6.06
N GLY A 310 8.58 7.43 4.78
CA GLY A 310 9.56 7.28 3.70
C GLY A 310 9.50 5.94 2.99
N PHE A 311 10.40 5.75 2.02
CA PHE A 311 10.31 4.66 1.07
C PHE A 311 11.67 4.31 0.49
N VAL A 312 11.78 3.14 -0.14
CA VAL A 312 12.95 2.79 -0.94
C VAL A 312 13.17 3.87 -2.01
N PRO A 313 14.33 4.54 -2.08
CA PRO A 313 14.55 5.65 -2.99
C PRO A 313 14.86 5.16 -4.41
N TRP A 314 13.93 4.42 -5.03
CA TRP A 314 14.19 3.49 -6.13
C TRP A 314 14.77 4.11 -7.41
N ALA A 315 14.49 5.38 -7.72
CA ALA A 315 15.14 6.07 -8.85
C ALA A 315 16.54 6.62 -8.52
N TYR A 316 16.85 6.76 -7.23
CA TYR A 316 18.11 7.30 -6.72
C TYR A 316 19.10 6.20 -6.31
N LYS A 317 18.71 5.16 -5.57
CA LYS A 317 19.60 4.11 -5.06
C LYS A 317 18.92 2.71 -5.06
N TYR A 318 19.74 1.67 -4.90
CA TYR A 318 19.36 0.28 -4.56
C TYR A 318 18.46 -0.52 -5.51
N THR A 319 18.09 0.03 -6.67
CA THR A 319 17.33 -0.72 -7.68
C THR A 319 17.97 -0.60 -9.06
N ASN A 320 17.56 -1.45 -10.00
CA ASN A 320 17.98 -1.37 -11.39
C ASN A 320 17.23 -0.28 -12.18
N TYR A 321 16.33 0.49 -11.56
CA TYR A 321 15.57 1.53 -12.25
C TYR A 321 16.48 2.68 -12.71
N GLY A 322 16.55 2.87 -14.03
CA GLY A 322 17.22 4.00 -14.65
C GLY A 322 18.71 4.09 -14.31
N LYS A 323 19.07 5.02 -13.42
CA LYS A 323 20.45 5.27 -12.97
C LYS A 323 20.72 4.82 -11.52
N ALA A 324 19.74 4.24 -10.82
CA ALA A 324 19.83 3.99 -9.38
C ALA A 324 21.00 3.07 -8.99
N GLY A 325 21.28 2.02 -9.77
CA GLY A 325 22.54 1.28 -9.73
C GLY A 325 22.58 0.07 -8.78
N GLY A 326 21.44 -0.44 -8.32
CA GLY A 326 21.29 -1.80 -7.76
C GLY A 326 20.90 -2.82 -8.83
N HIS A 327 20.77 -4.08 -8.45
CA HIS A 327 20.43 -5.17 -9.39
C HIS A 327 18.93 -5.51 -9.46
N HIS A 328 18.19 -5.26 -8.37
CA HIS A 328 16.80 -5.70 -8.21
C HIS A 328 15.79 -4.67 -8.72
N ASP A 329 14.60 -5.13 -9.15
CA ASP A 329 13.51 -4.26 -9.61
C ASP A 329 12.91 -3.43 -8.45
N ALA A 330 12.27 -2.30 -8.78
CA ALA A 330 11.72 -1.37 -7.80
C ALA A 330 10.63 -1.99 -6.89
N VAL A 331 9.61 -2.63 -7.45
CA VAL A 331 8.49 -3.23 -6.69
C VAL A 331 8.95 -4.44 -5.84
N PRO A 332 9.79 -5.37 -6.34
CA PRO A 332 10.48 -6.33 -5.48
C PRO A 332 11.27 -5.71 -4.32
N THR A 333 11.92 -4.57 -4.52
CA THR A 333 12.69 -3.90 -3.45
C THR A 333 11.77 -3.27 -2.40
N GLU A 334 10.64 -2.68 -2.81
CA GLU A 334 9.54 -2.28 -1.91
C GLU A 334 9.02 -3.48 -1.10
N TRP A 335 8.71 -4.61 -1.75
CA TRP A 335 8.20 -5.79 -1.06
C TRP A 335 9.24 -6.39 -0.11
N ARG A 336 10.53 -6.37 -0.47
CA ARG A 336 11.62 -6.76 0.45
C ARG A 336 11.70 -5.85 1.67
N TYR A 337 11.44 -4.55 1.50
CA TYR A 337 11.36 -3.62 2.62
C TYR A 337 10.15 -3.92 3.53
N ALA A 338 8.97 -4.10 2.96
CA ALA A 338 7.74 -4.45 3.68
C ALA A 338 7.89 -5.78 4.44
N GLU A 339 8.51 -6.79 3.81
CA GLU A 339 8.84 -8.10 4.38
C GLU A 339 9.68 -7.97 5.66
N ILE A 340 10.75 -7.17 5.60
CA ILE A 340 11.64 -6.91 6.74
C ILE A 340 10.87 -6.17 7.84
N LEU A 341 10.19 -5.05 7.52
CA LEU A 341 9.44 -4.25 8.50
C LEU A 341 8.41 -5.09 9.29
N SER A 342 7.67 -5.95 8.59
CA SER A 342 6.60 -6.79 9.16
C SER A 342 7.12 -7.67 10.32
N CYS A 343 8.34 -8.19 10.20
CA CYS A 343 8.98 -9.02 11.23
C CYS A 343 9.36 -8.26 12.52
N PHE A 344 9.31 -6.91 12.54
CA PHE A 344 9.68 -6.07 13.68
C PHE A 344 8.52 -5.21 14.22
N ASN A 345 7.27 -5.55 13.90
CA ASN A 345 6.09 -4.71 14.15
C ASN A 345 6.24 -3.31 13.53
N ALA A 346 6.72 -3.21 12.29
CA ALA A 346 6.84 -1.93 11.60
C ALA A 346 5.96 -1.89 10.35
N PHE A 347 5.45 -0.70 10.01
CA PHE A 347 4.83 -0.38 8.73
C PHE A 347 5.53 0.83 8.09
N MET A 348 5.41 0.94 6.77
CA MET A 348 5.80 2.15 6.05
C MET A 348 4.63 3.09 5.81
N ASP A 349 4.91 4.40 5.87
CA ASP A 349 4.10 5.48 5.30
C ASP A 349 4.86 5.94 4.05
N ALA A 350 4.41 5.40 2.92
CA ALA A 350 5.26 5.07 1.78
C ALA A 350 5.50 6.26 0.85
N ASP A 351 6.29 7.25 1.27
CA ASP A 351 6.61 8.44 0.46
C ASP A 351 7.45 8.09 -0.80
N ALA A 352 6.82 7.43 -1.79
CA ALA A 352 7.43 6.94 -3.01
C ALA A 352 7.57 8.06 -4.05
N ILE A 353 8.59 7.94 -4.90
CA ILE A 353 9.08 9.03 -5.77
C ILE A 353 7.99 9.53 -6.73
N GLY A 354 7.89 10.85 -6.87
CA GLY A 354 6.88 11.54 -7.67
C GLY A 354 6.06 12.51 -6.81
N TYR A 355 5.49 12.00 -5.71
CA TYR A 355 4.73 12.76 -4.72
C TYR A 355 5.29 12.59 -3.29
N CYS A 356 6.56 12.21 -3.16
CA CYS A 356 7.21 11.92 -1.88
C CYS A 356 7.50 13.15 -1.01
N ALA A 357 7.70 14.32 -1.61
CA ALA A 357 8.15 15.51 -0.87
C ALA A 357 6.97 16.19 -0.16
N MET A 358 6.89 16.09 1.16
CA MET A 358 5.89 16.76 1.98
C MET A 358 6.56 17.79 2.88
N ALA A 359 6.16 19.05 2.76
CA ALA A 359 6.46 20.08 3.74
C ALA A 359 5.37 20.10 4.83
N ASN A 360 5.68 20.70 5.98
CA ASN A 360 4.70 21.06 7.00
C ASN A 360 4.01 19.88 7.73
N ALA A 361 4.51 18.64 7.68
CA ALA A 361 3.89 17.54 8.44
C ALA A 361 3.96 17.77 9.96
N SER A 362 5.06 18.36 10.45
CA SER A 362 5.18 18.83 11.85
C SER A 362 4.20 19.96 12.21
N PHE A 363 3.73 20.71 11.22
CA PHE A 363 2.76 21.78 11.40
C PHE A 363 1.33 21.22 11.38
N PHE A 364 1.03 20.37 10.39
CA PHE A 364 -0.30 19.81 10.19
C PHE A 364 -0.71 18.85 11.31
N GLN A 365 0.21 18.16 11.98
CA GLN A 365 -0.09 17.30 13.14
C GLN A 365 -0.88 17.99 14.28
N HIS A 366 -0.91 19.33 14.31
CA HIS A 366 -1.68 20.13 15.27
C HIS A 366 -3.10 20.47 14.82
N CYS A 367 -3.51 20.05 13.62
CA CYS A 367 -4.88 20.21 13.14
C CYS A 367 -5.84 19.47 14.11
N PRO A 368 -6.84 20.16 14.70
CA PRO A 368 -7.75 19.52 15.65
C PRO A 368 -8.52 18.37 14.99
N LEU A 369 -8.37 17.16 15.52
CA LEU A 369 -9.17 15.99 15.12
C LEU A 369 -10.20 15.66 16.20
N PRO A 370 -11.47 15.41 15.82
CA PRO A 370 -12.44 14.78 16.71
C PRO A 370 -11.99 13.40 17.18
N SER A 371 -12.46 13.00 18.36
CA SER A 371 -12.21 11.66 18.92
C SER A 371 -12.94 10.55 18.15
N LYS A 372 -14.02 10.89 17.44
CA LYS A 372 -14.73 10.04 16.46
C LYS A 372 -15.17 10.86 15.26
N ILE A 373 -14.93 10.33 14.07
CA ILE A 373 -15.17 10.96 12.77
C ILE A 373 -16.01 9.97 11.94
N PRO A 374 -17.33 10.19 11.80
CA PRO A 374 -18.25 9.19 11.26
C PRO A 374 -18.08 8.98 9.76
N GLN A 375 -18.42 7.77 9.32
CA GLN A 375 -18.51 7.33 7.93
C GLN A 375 -19.87 7.74 7.30
N ASN A 376 -20.05 7.50 6.00
CA ASN A 376 -21.39 7.29 5.44
C ASN A 376 -22.09 6.08 6.07
N SER A 377 -23.42 6.06 6.06
CA SER A 377 -24.19 4.96 6.65
C SER A 377 -23.89 3.63 5.97
N LYS A 378 -23.41 2.67 6.76
CA LYS A 378 -23.15 1.29 6.34
C LYS A 378 -24.50 0.59 6.06
N PRO A 379 -24.58 -0.32 5.07
CA PRO A 379 -25.83 -0.94 4.65
C PRO A 379 -26.40 -1.86 5.73
N THR A 380 -27.71 -1.79 5.90
CA THR A 380 -28.50 -2.80 6.63
C THR A 380 -29.29 -3.67 5.66
N ARG A 381 -29.82 -4.81 6.12
CA ARG A 381 -30.66 -5.70 5.30
C ARG A 381 -31.90 -5.00 4.73
N GLU A 382 -32.47 -4.08 5.51
CA GLU A 382 -33.59 -3.22 5.09
C GLU A 382 -33.16 -2.27 3.97
N SER A 383 -31.97 -1.67 4.06
CA SER A 383 -31.46 -0.79 3.01
C SER A 383 -31.15 -1.54 1.70
N LEU A 384 -30.66 -2.79 1.77
CA LEU A 384 -30.41 -3.64 0.61
C LEU A 384 -31.72 -4.07 -0.07
N ARG A 385 -32.76 -4.36 0.73
CA ARG A 385 -34.13 -4.59 0.23
C ARG A 385 -34.73 -3.34 -0.41
N ALA A 386 -34.59 -2.17 0.23
CA ALA A 386 -35.09 -0.90 -0.32
C ALA A 386 -34.41 -0.51 -1.64
N ARG A 387 -33.16 -0.93 -1.85
CA ARG A 387 -32.42 -0.78 -3.13
C ARG A 387 -32.73 -1.88 -4.16
N GLY A 388 -33.55 -2.88 -3.81
CA GLY A 388 -33.89 -3.99 -4.70
C GLY A 388 -32.77 -5.01 -4.91
N PHE A 389 -31.73 -5.00 -4.08
CA PHE A 389 -30.61 -5.95 -4.17
C PHE A 389 -30.91 -7.28 -3.50
N ILE A 390 -31.83 -7.30 -2.54
CA ILE A 390 -32.32 -8.51 -1.86
C ILE A 390 -33.85 -8.49 -1.95
N ASP A 391 -34.46 -9.61 -2.34
CA ASP A 391 -35.91 -9.75 -2.43
C ASP A 391 -36.59 -10.10 -1.08
N GLU A 392 -37.91 -10.33 -1.11
CA GLU A 392 -38.68 -10.72 0.06
C GLU A 392 -38.25 -12.08 0.63
N THR A 393 -37.79 -13.00 -0.22
CA THR A 393 -37.28 -14.34 0.15
C THR A 393 -35.89 -14.30 0.77
N GLY A 394 -35.15 -13.18 0.60
CA GLY A 394 -33.76 -13.05 1.00
C GLY A 394 -32.76 -13.37 -0.12
N LYS A 395 -33.24 -13.65 -1.33
CA LYS A 395 -32.37 -13.93 -2.48
C LYS A 395 -31.85 -12.63 -3.09
N ILE A 396 -30.57 -12.61 -3.40
CA ILE A 396 -29.89 -11.47 -4.03
C ILE A 396 -30.26 -11.41 -5.51
N ALA A 397 -30.54 -10.19 -6.01
CA ALA A 397 -30.87 -9.98 -7.42
C ALA A 397 -29.69 -10.40 -8.32
N PRO A 398 -29.94 -11.12 -9.44
CA PRO A 398 -28.90 -11.77 -10.24
C PRO A 398 -28.13 -10.77 -11.12
N ARG A 399 -27.22 -10.00 -10.51
CA ARG A 399 -26.35 -9.01 -11.14
C ARG A 399 -24.86 -9.30 -10.89
N ARG A 400 -23.99 -8.59 -11.61
CA ARG A 400 -22.54 -8.53 -11.39
C ARG A 400 -22.27 -7.33 -10.47
N TYR A 401 -22.14 -7.56 -9.15
CA TYR A 401 -21.87 -6.49 -8.19
C TYR A 401 -20.38 -6.18 -8.12
N ILE A 402 -20.04 -4.90 -8.25
CA ILE A 402 -18.68 -4.44 -8.50
C ILE A 402 -18.37 -3.26 -7.60
N ALA A 403 -17.23 -3.29 -6.90
CA ALA A 403 -16.73 -2.13 -6.18
C ALA A 403 -15.32 -1.73 -6.67
N HIS A 404 -15.13 -0.42 -6.87
CA HIS A 404 -13.83 0.15 -7.19
C HIS A 404 -13.04 0.44 -5.90
N TYR A 405 -11.85 -0.15 -5.77
CA TYR A 405 -10.85 0.24 -4.77
C TYR A 405 -10.05 1.42 -5.35
N VAL A 406 -10.17 2.59 -4.71
CA VAL A 406 -9.51 3.83 -5.12
C VAL A 406 -8.20 3.93 -4.35
N GLY A 407 -7.11 3.49 -4.99
CA GLY A 407 -5.87 3.06 -4.34
C GLY A 407 -4.70 4.05 -4.36
N ASP A 408 -3.64 3.60 -3.69
CA ASP A 408 -2.35 4.26 -3.44
C ASP A 408 -2.50 5.52 -2.58
N TYR A 409 -3.08 5.30 -1.38
CA TYR A 409 -3.18 6.26 -0.28
C TYR A 409 -2.64 5.64 1.01
N ASP A 410 -1.49 5.00 0.85
CA ASP A 410 -0.58 4.43 1.85
C ASP A 410 0.53 5.43 2.27
N ALA A 411 0.54 6.62 1.67
CA ALA A 411 1.51 7.68 1.91
C ALA A 411 0.88 9.05 2.20
N ALA A 412 1.27 9.69 3.31
CA ALA A 412 0.75 11.00 3.71
C ALA A 412 1.19 12.11 2.74
N ALA A 413 2.41 12.02 2.19
CA ALA A 413 2.90 12.93 1.17
C ALA A 413 2.07 12.86 -0.11
N TRP A 414 1.67 11.66 -0.53
CA TRP A 414 0.83 11.49 -1.72
C TRP A 414 -0.52 12.15 -1.51
N MET A 415 -1.19 11.95 -0.36
CA MET A 415 -2.43 12.65 -0.02
C MET A 415 -2.28 14.18 -0.10
N TYR A 416 -1.20 14.72 0.45
CA TYR A 416 -0.89 16.16 0.43
C TYR A 416 -0.73 16.71 -1.01
N TRP A 417 -0.17 15.94 -1.94
CA TRP A 417 -0.06 16.34 -3.36
C TRP A 417 -1.33 16.14 -4.18
N VAL A 418 -2.00 14.99 -4.07
CA VAL A 418 -3.01 14.56 -5.06
C VAL A 418 -4.44 14.93 -4.68
N LEU A 419 -4.77 15.04 -3.39
CA LEU A 419 -6.13 15.38 -2.94
C LEU A 419 -6.64 16.73 -3.49
N PRO A 420 -5.84 17.81 -3.61
CA PRO A 420 -6.31 19.08 -4.18
C PRO A 420 -6.91 18.92 -5.58
N ARG A 421 -6.37 18.00 -6.39
CA ARG A 421 -6.86 17.68 -7.74
C ARG A 421 -7.98 16.64 -7.73
N LEU A 422 -7.79 15.53 -7.01
CA LEU A 422 -8.70 14.39 -7.07
C LEU A 422 -9.99 14.61 -6.28
N TRP A 423 -9.92 15.33 -5.16
CA TRP A 423 -11.08 15.58 -4.29
C TRP A 423 -11.95 16.75 -4.75
N THR A 424 -11.44 17.60 -5.66
CA THR A 424 -12.21 18.70 -6.28
C THR A 424 -12.73 18.36 -7.69
N ASP A 425 -12.53 17.12 -8.17
CA ASP A 425 -13.04 16.66 -9.47
C ASP A 425 -14.58 16.79 -9.51
N PRO A 426 -15.16 17.51 -10.50
CA PRO A 426 -16.60 17.74 -10.62
C PRO A 426 -17.42 16.49 -10.99
N ALA A 427 -16.78 15.33 -11.15
CA ALA A 427 -17.43 14.04 -11.27
C ALA A 427 -17.53 13.26 -9.93
N ARG A 428 -16.87 13.71 -8.86
CA ARG A 428 -17.07 13.13 -7.51
C ARG A 428 -18.55 13.25 -7.10
N GLY A 429 -19.07 12.21 -6.44
CA GLY A 429 -20.49 12.12 -6.10
C GLY A 429 -21.41 11.56 -7.20
N LYS A 430 -20.88 11.10 -8.35
CA LYS A 430 -21.69 10.54 -9.46
C LYS A 430 -21.62 9.02 -9.60
N THR A 431 -20.67 8.36 -8.95
CA THR A 431 -20.54 6.89 -8.86
C THR A 431 -19.92 6.53 -7.50
N PRO A 432 -20.25 5.38 -6.88
CA PRO A 432 -19.64 4.96 -5.62
C PRO A 432 -18.12 4.84 -5.71
N LEU A 433 -17.39 5.53 -4.83
CA LEU A 433 -15.94 5.49 -4.73
C LEU A 433 -15.53 5.03 -3.33
N ASN A 434 -14.62 4.06 -3.26
CA ASN A 434 -14.11 3.52 -2.01
C ASN A 434 -12.65 3.95 -1.83
N TRP A 435 -12.47 5.11 -1.21
CA TRP A 435 -11.19 5.75 -0.95
C TRP A 435 -10.40 4.95 0.09
N ALA A 436 -9.30 4.35 -0.35
CA ALA A 436 -8.50 3.42 0.44
C ALA A 436 -7.44 4.13 1.31
N PHE A 437 -7.88 5.11 2.09
CA PHE A 437 -6.98 5.93 2.91
C PHE A 437 -6.53 5.18 4.16
N ASN A 438 -5.22 4.91 4.26
CA ASN A 438 -4.63 4.34 5.46
C ASN A 438 -4.83 5.33 6.65
N PRO A 439 -5.55 4.95 7.72
CA PRO A 439 -6.00 5.92 8.72
C PRO A 439 -4.87 6.47 9.63
N ASN A 440 -3.71 5.78 9.70
CA ASN A 440 -2.51 6.29 10.39
C ASN A 440 -1.89 7.53 9.73
N LEU A 441 -2.20 7.80 8.45
CA LEU A 441 -1.66 8.96 7.74
C LEU A 441 -2.11 10.29 8.37
N CYS A 442 -3.15 10.26 9.21
CA CYS A 442 -3.53 11.40 10.04
C CYS A 442 -2.48 11.80 11.09
N GLU A 443 -1.43 11.02 11.33
CA GLU A 443 -0.31 11.46 12.19
C GLU A 443 0.52 12.58 11.53
N ARG A 444 0.69 12.52 10.21
CA ARG A 444 1.44 13.50 9.40
C ARG A 444 0.52 14.48 8.69
N PHE A 445 -0.61 14.00 8.16
CA PHE A 445 -1.54 14.80 7.37
C PHE A 445 -3.02 14.70 7.83
N PRO A 446 -3.32 15.06 9.09
CA PRO A 446 -4.69 15.06 9.61
C PRO A 446 -5.61 16.05 8.89
N LEU A 447 -5.06 17.14 8.33
CA LEU A 447 -5.82 18.17 7.63
C LEU A 447 -6.57 17.61 6.41
N GLY A 448 -5.87 16.93 5.50
CA GLY A 448 -6.50 16.31 4.33
C GLY A 448 -7.46 15.19 4.70
N MET A 449 -7.08 14.37 5.70
CA MET A 449 -7.95 13.31 6.23
C MET A 449 -9.28 13.88 6.78
N LEU A 450 -9.22 14.97 7.56
CA LEU A 450 -10.42 15.62 8.09
C LEU A 450 -11.22 16.32 6.98
N TRP A 451 -10.57 17.03 6.06
CA TRP A 451 -11.23 17.71 4.94
C TRP A 451 -12.03 16.75 4.06
N THR A 452 -11.45 15.59 3.74
CA THR A 452 -12.15 14.57 2.96
C THR A 452 -13.36 14.02 3.71
N ARG A 453 -13.24 13.74 5.02
CA ARG A 453 -14.39 13.30 5.83
C ARG A 453 -15.48 14.35 5.99
N THR A 454 -15.16 15.64 6.14
CA THR A 454 -16.15 16.71 6.32
C THR A 454 -16.81 17.16 5.02
N THR A 455 -16.19 16.91 3.87
CA THR A 455 -16.71 17.29 2.53
C THR A 455 -17.06 16.10 1.64
N ARG A 456 -17.27 14.92 2.24
CA ARG A 456 -17.70 13.70 1.56
C ARG A 456 -19.13 13.82 0.99
N THR A 457 -19.35 13.24 -0.18
CA THR A 457 -20.68 13.01 -0.76
C THR A 457 -21.28 11.71 -0.22
N ASP A 458 -22.52 11.39 -0.57
CA ASP A 458 -23.14 10.09 -0.26
C ASP A 458 -22.51 8.91 -1.02
N GLN A 459 -21.78 9.19 -2.11
CA GLN A 459 -21.00 8.21 -2.87
C GLN A 459 -19.56 8.01 -2.38
N ASP A 460 -19.07 8.85 -1.48
CA ASP A 460 -17.68 8.78 -0.97
C ASP A 460 -17.60 7.88 0.27
N PHE A 461 -17.22 6.62 0.06
CA PHE A 461 -16.96 5.65 1.12
C PHE A 461 -15.46 5.53 1.38
N PHE A 462 -15.10 5.18 2.61
CA PHE A 462 -13.71 5.09 3.05
C PHE A 462 -13.40 3.69 3.60
N ILE A 463 -12.26 3.15 3.20
CA ILE A 463 -11.75 1.84 3.64
C ILE A 463 -10.29 2.03 4.02
N ALA A 464 -9.75 1.18 4.89
CA ALA A 464 -8.30 1.14 5.05
C ALA A 464 -7.68 0.50 3.78
N GLY A 465 -6.54 1.01 3.33
CA GLY A 465 -5.78 0.41 2.24
C GLY A 465 -4.88 -0.73 2.73
N ASP A 466 -3.82 -0.98 1.98
CA ASP A 466 -2.75 -1.92 2.29
C ASP A 466 -2.03 -1.56 3.60
N SER A 467 -2.06 -2.36 4.67
CA SER A 467 -2.95 -3.50 4.94
C SER A 467 -3.84 -3.24 6.16
N GLY A 468 -4.25 -1.99 6.37
CA GLY A 468 -4.89 -1.50 7.59
C GLY A 468 -4.43 -0.07 7.92
N ALA A 469 -4.10 0.20 9.17
CA ALA A 469 -3.48 1.44 9.62
C ALA A 469 -1.97 1.48 9.30
N GLY A 470 -1.59 1.23 8.04
CA GLY A 470 -0.23 1.35 7.51
C GLY A 470 0.17 0.18 6.60
N TYR A 471 1.16 0.40 5.73
CA TYR A 471 1.65 -0.61 4.79
C TYR A 471 2.69 -1.53 5.45
N LEU A 472 2.27 -2.77 5.71
CA LEU A 472 3.13 -3.92 5.96
C LEU A 472 2.55 -5.17 5.26
N ASN A 473 3.26 -6.30 5.28
CA ASN A 473 2.77 -7.60 4.81
C ASN A 473 2.31 -8.46 6.00
N PRO A 474 1.00 -8.57 6.30
CA PRO A 474 0.53 -9.12 7.57
C PRO A 474 0.88 -10.59 7.82
N GLY A 475 1.12 -11.39 6.78
CA GLY A 475 1.55 -12.79 6.93
C GLY A 475 2.85 -12.96 7.73
N TYR A 476 3.76 -11.97 7.69
CA TYR A 476 5.00 -11.96 8.49
C TYR A 476 4.87 -11.23 9.83
N LEU A 477 3.65 -10.84 10.24
CA LEU A 477 3.40 -10.51 11.65
C LEU A 477 3.31 -11.77 12.52
N SER A 478 2.90 -12.91 11.95
CA SER A 478 2.88 -14.23 12.61
C SER A 478 4.25 -14.92 12.55
N GLU A 479 4.44 -15.95 13.38
CA GLU A 479 5.65 -16.78 13.35
C GLU A 479 5.62 -17.83 12.22
N PRO A 480 6.78 -18.20 11.61
CA PRO A 480 8.12 -17.72 11.91
C PRO A 480 8.46 -16.36 11.26
N ARG A 481 8.97 -15.44 12.06
CA ARG A 481 9.40 -14.09 11.61
C ARG A 481 10.83 -14.14 11.05
N VAL A 482 10.95 -14.43 9.76
CA VAL A 482 12.22 -14.79 9.10
C VAL A 482 13.36 -13.77 9.24
N HIS A 483 13.06 -12.47 9.44
CA HIS A 483 14.07 -11.41 9.59
C HIS A 483 14.46 -11.10 11.03
N SER A 484 13.72 -11.60 12.04
CA SER A 484 13.86 -11.15 13.42
C SER A 484 13.90 -12.27 14.47
N GLY A 485 13.24 -13.40 14.23
CA GLY A 485 13.04 -14.45 15.24
C GLY A 485 12.21 -14.01 16.45
N LEU A 486 11.54 -12.85 16.36
CA LEU A 486 10.70 -12.31 17.44
C LEU A 486 9.36 -13.10 17.54
N PRO A 487 8.65 -13.02 18.68
CA PRO A 487 7.30 -13.55 18.81
C PRO A 487 6.30 -12.88 17.85
N SER A 488 5.14 -13.50 17.63
CA SER A 488 4.03 -12.88 16.90
C SER A 488 3.70 -11.48 17.43
N GLY A 489 3.52 -10.53 16.51
CA GLY A 489 3.12 -9.16 16.78
C GLY A 489 1.68 -8.86 16.34
N MET A 490 0.90 -9.88 15.98
CA MET A 490 -0.47 -9.71 15.51
C MET A 490 -1.35 -8.96 16.53
N ALA A 491 -1.15 -9.21 17.82
CA ALA A 491 -1.87 -8.50 18.90
C ALA A 491 -1.52 -7.00 18.97
N ALA A 492 -0.26 -6.61 18.71
CA ALA A 492 0.14 -5.21 18.66
C ALA A 492 -0.44 -4.51 17.42
N TRP A 493 -0.46 -5.22 16.28
CA TRP A 493 -1.07 -4.76 15.03
C TRP A 493 -2.59 -4.58 15.15
N GLU A 494 -3.29 -5.53 15.76
CA GLU A 494 -4.73 -5.43 16.05
C GLU A 494 -5.05 -4.21 16.91
N LYS A 495 -4.35 -4.03 18.03
CA LYS A 495 -4.52 -2.89 18.95
C LYS A 495 -4.28 -1.55 18.25
N HIS A 496 -3.25 -1.49 17.40
CA HIS A 496 -2.93 -0.32 16.57
C HIS A 496 -4.07 -0.01 15.60
N ASN A 497 -4.54 -1.01 14.83
CA ASN A 497 -5.65 -0.84 13.90
C ASN A 497 -6.95 -0.43 14.60
N GLN A 498 -7.32 -1.10 15.69
CA GLN A 498 -8.58 -0.82 16.41
C GLN A 498 -8.69 0.65 16.82
N ALA A 499 -7.61 1.25 17.33
CA ALA A 499 -7.60 2.66 17.73
C ALA A 499 -7.94 3.62 16.56
N PHE A 500 -7.36 3.39 15.39
CA PHE A 500 -7.64 4.18 14.19
C PHE A 500 -9.02 3.85 13.61
N PHE A 501 -9.45 2.59 13.61
CA PHE A 501 -10.76 2.19 13.09
C PHE A 501 -11.90 2.75 13.92
N ASP A 502 -11.77 2.80 15.25
CA ASP A 502 -12.72 3.43 16.17
C ASP A 502 -12.78 4.96 16.00
N GLN A 503 -11.65 5.61 15.72
CA GLN A 503 -11.61 7.05 15.47
C GLN A 503 -12.26 7.41 14.12
N TRP A 504 -11.99 6.64 13.07
CA TRP A 504 -12.37 6.97 11.69
C TRP A 504 -13.62 6.21 11.18
N ASP A 505 -14.35 5.54 12.08
CA ASP A 505 -15.54 4.70 11.79
C ASP A 505 -15.30 3.74 10.62
N LEU A 506 -14.13 3.09 10.61
CA LEU A 506 -13.78 2.07 9.65
C LEU A 506 -14.13 0.69 10.20
N SER A 507 -14.48 -0.23 9.30
CA SER A 507 -14.67 -1.65 9.63
C SER A 507 -14.35 -2.59 8.47
N LEU A 508 -13.59 -2.11 7.48
CA LEU A 508 -13.28 -2.81 6.24
C LEU A 508 -11.85 -2.43 5.75
N VAL A 509 -11.01 -3.43 5.50
CA VAL A 509 -9.69 -3.31 4.85
C VAL A 509 -9.86 -3.66 3.38
N GLY A 510 -9.75 -2.64 2.52
CA GLY A 510 -9.97 -2.72 1.09
C GLY A 510 -8.92 -3.50 0.31
N PHE A 511 -7.77 -3.75 0.91
CA PHE A 511 -6.66 -4.50 0.33
C PHE A 511 -5.70 -4.97 1.42
N VAL A 512 -5.40 -6.25 1.45
CA VAL A 512 -4.28 -6.83 2.18
C VAL A 512 -3.22 -7.18 1.15
N ILE A 513 -2.08 -6.47 1.20
CA ILE A 513 -0.94 -6.72 0.32
C ILE A 513 0.00 -7.73 0.99
N ASP A 514 0.12 -8.89 0.36
CA ASP A 514 0.91 -9.98 0.91
C ASP A 514 2.40 -9.87 0.52
N GLY A 515 2.75 -9.15 -0.56
CA GLY A 515 4.14 -8.97 -1.00
C GLY A 515 4.90 -10.31 -1.13
N PHE A 516 6.06 -10.42 -0.50
CA PHE A 516 6.79 -11.70 -0.36
C PHE A 516 6.32 -12.58 0.82
N ALA A 517 5.47 -12.08 1.72
CA ALA A 517 4.94 -12.86 2.84
C ALA A 517 3.98 -13.98 2.40
N PRO A 518 3.78 -15.02 3.22
CA PRO A 518 2.60 -15.88 3.08
C PRO A 518 1.31 -15.05 3.21
N GLY A 519 0.18 -15.62 2.78
CA GLY A 519 -1.13 -15.05 3.12
C GLY A 519 -1.38 -15.07 4.63
N LEU A 520 -2.40 -14.33 5.08
CA LEU A 520 -2.83 -14.31 6.47
C LEU A 520 -3.00 -15.72 7.06
N THR A 521 -2.38 -15.95 8.22
CA THR A 521 -2.59 -17.14 9.05
C THR A 521 -3.98 -17.12 9.68
N GLU A 522 -4.41 -18.22 10.33
CA GLU A 522 -5.66 -18.23 11.10
C GLU A 522 -5.64 -17.15 12.21
N GLU A 523 -4.50 -16.95 12.88
CA GLU A 523 -4.27 -15.86 13.85
C GLU A 523 -4.48 -14.47 13.22
N GLY A 524 -3.99 -14.29 11.98
CA GLY A 524 -4.18 -13.07 11.21
C GLY A 524 -5.64 -12.84 10.84
N LEU A 525 -6.32 -13.84 10.26
CA LEU A 525 -7.75 -13.75 9.93
C LEU A 525 -8.60 -13.48 11.18
N ASP A 526 -8.22 -14.07 12.32
CA ASP A 526 -8.80 -13.80 13.63
C ASP A 526 -8.67 -12.34 14.06
N ALA A 527 -7.48 -11.77 13.99
CA ALA A 527 -7.24 -10.35 14.32
C ALA A 527 -8.06 -9.43 13.40
N TYR A 528 -8.00 -9.65 12.08
CA TYR A 528 -8.77 -8.86 11.12
C TYR A 528 -10.28 -9.00 11.35
N SER A 529 -10.80 -10.17 11.74
CA SER A 529 -12.23 -10.32 12.06
C SER A 529 -12.72 -9.46 13.23
N ARG A 530 -11.81 -9.00 14.12
CA ARG A 530 -12.17 -8.16 15.28
C ARG A 530 -12.26 -6.67 14.91
N PHE A 531 -11.26 -6.12 14.20
CA PHE A 531 -11.27 -4.69 13.81
C PHE A 531 -11.90 -4.42 12.43
N SER A 532 -11.80 -5.37 11.50
CA SER A 532 -12.28 -5.27 10.11
C SER A 532 -13.52 -6.13 9.83
N LYS A 533 -14.44 -6.20 10.80
CA LYS A 533 -15.62 -7.08 10.83
C LYS A 533 -16.52 -7.06 9.57
N ASP A 534 -16.54 -5.97 8.81
CA ASP A 534 -17.36 -5.83 7.59
C ASP A 534 -16.65 -6.29 6.32
N GLY A 535 -15.35 -6.57 6.39
CA GLY A 535 -14.68 -7.47 5.46
C GLY A 535 -13.22 -7.16 5.19
N ILE A 536 -12.59 -8.06 4.43
CA ILE A 536 -11.25 -7.85 3.85
C ILE A 536 -11.23 -8.22 2.37
N VAL A 537 -10.49 -7.47 1.56
CA VAL A 537 -10.01 -7.94 0.25
C VAL A 537 -8.55 -8.36 0.40
N ALA A 538 -8.15 -9.54 -0.08
CA ALA A 538 -6.76 -9.98 0.00
C ALA A 538 -6.29 -10.67 -1.30
N GLN A 539 -4.98 -10.91 -1.45
CA GLN A 539 -4.41 -11.56 -2.64
C GLN A 539 -4.32 -13.09 -2.44
N LYS A 540 -3.70 -13.53 -1.34
CA LYS A 540 -3.41 -14.95 -1.06
C LYS A 540 -4.49 -15.61 -0.19
N ILE A 541 -5.75 -15.50 -0.63
CA ILE A 541 -6.96 -16.02 0.05
C ILE A 541 -7.86 -16.79 -0.94
N PRO A 542 -8.76 -17.69 -0.51
CA PRO A 542 -9.79 -18.27 -1.40
C PRO A 542 -10.69 -17.19 -2.03
N PRO A 543 -11.34 -17.44 -3.18
CA PRO A 543 -12.00 -16.40 -3.96
C PRO A 543 -13.04 -15.56 -3.20
N ILE A 544 -13.83 -16.20 -2.35
CA ILE A 544 -14.92 -15.61 -1.55
C ILE A 544 -15.19 -16.49 -0.33
N GLY A 545 -15.60 -15.91 0.79
CA GLY A 545 -16.01 -16.68 1.97
C GLY A 545 -16.27 -15.84 3.21
N ILE A 546 -16.37 -16.49 4.37
CA ILE A 546 -16.52 -15.84 5.69
C ILE A 546 -15.54 -16.49 6.68
N HIS A 547 -14.85 -15.67 7.47
CA HIS A 547 -14.08 -16.08 8.64
C HIS A 547 -14.66 -15.44 9.90
N LYS A 548 -15.18 -16.24 10.85
CA LYS A 548 -15.77 -15.77 12.12
C LYS A 548 -16.77 -14.60 11.98
N GLY A 549 -17.55 -14.58 10.90
CA GLY A 549 -18.55 -13.54 10.59
C GLY A 549 -18.04 -12.37 9.73
N MET A 550 -16.73 -12.23 9.57
CA MET A 550 -16.09 -11.30 8.63
C MET A 550 -16.10 -11.91 7.22
N PRO A 551 -16.81 -11.33 6.24
CA PRO A 551 -16.72 -11.76 4.85
C PRO A 551 -15.36 -11.41 4.24
N TYR A 552 -14.87 -12.22 3.31
CA TYR A 552 -13.65 -11.95 2.54
C TYR A 552 -13.87 -12.15 1.05
N LEU A 553 -13.10 -11.42 0.24
CA LEU A 553 -13.05 -11.53 -1.22
C LEU A 553 -11.60 -11.49 -1.70
N ARG A 554 -11.28 -12.19 -2.78
CA ARG A 554 -9.97 -12.06 -3.43
C ARG A 554 -9.96 -10.86 -4.39
N MET A 555 -8.92 -10.03 -4.32
CA MET A 555 -8.70 -8.93 -5.27
C MET A 555 -8.67 -9.49 -6.70
N LYS A 556 -9.43 -8.89 -7.63
CA LYS A 556 -9.61 -9.46 -8.97
C LYS A 556 -8.48 -9.09 -9.91
N ALA A 557 -8.27 -7.80 -10.12
CA ALA A 557 -7.20 -7.26 -10.96
C ALA A 557 -7.00 -5.75 -10.71
N ASP A 558 -5.83 -5.27 -11.13
CA ASP A 558 -5.57 -3.83 -11.29
C ASP A 558 -6.10 -3.36 -12.66
N LEU A 559 -6.78 -2.21 -12.71
CA LEU A 559 -7.30 -1.58 -13.93
C LEU A 559 -6.53 -0.28 -14.24
N PRO A 560 -5.55 -0.32 -15.16
CA PRO A 560 -4.86 0.86 -15.66
C PRO A 560 -5.50 1.40 -16.95
N GLY A 561 -5.14 2.64 -17.32
CA GLY A 561 -5.27 3.13 -18.70
C GLY A 561 -6.65 3.67 -19.08
N ASP A 562 -7.13 3.29 -20.25
CA ASP A 562 -8.36 3.83 -20.85
C ASP A 562 -9.64 3.31 -20.15
N PRO A 563 -10.66 4.16 -19.90
CA PRO A 563 -11.89 3.75 -19.21
C PRO A 563 -12.65 2.60 -19.90
N ARG A 564 -12.67 2.57 -21.23
CA ARG A 564 -13.42 1.59 -22.00
C ARG A 564 -12.71 0.24 -22.03
N GLU A 565 -11.38 0.26 -22.20
CA GLU A 565 -10.57 -0.97 -22.11
C GLU A 565 -10.63 -1.56 -20.68
N ALA A 566 -10.64 -0.72 -19.65
CA ALA A 566 -10.87 -1.16 -18.28
C ALA A 566 -12.25 -1.81 -18.10
N ALA A 567 -13.33 -1.19 -18.59
CA ALA A 567 -14.68 -1.75 -18.55
C ALA A 567 -14.83 -3.08 -19.33
N LEU A 568 -14.25 -3.18 -20.53
CA LEU A 568 -14.24 -4.41 -21.32
C LEU A 568 -13.49 -5.54 -20.60
N ARG A 569 -12.37 -5.24 -19.94
CA ARG A 569 -11.63 -6.21 -19.13
C ARG A 569 -12.43 -6.71 -17.93
N MET A 570 -13.31 -5.88 -17.35
CA MET A 570 -14.24 -6.30 -16.30
C MET A 570 -15.33 -7.22 -16.86
N CYS A 571 -15.89 -6.93 -18.04
CA CYS A 571 -16.83 -7.83 -18.71
C CYS A 571 -16.21 -9.19 -19.07
N ASP A 572 -14.94 -9.21 -19.48
CA ASP A 572 -14.17 -10.44 -19.76
C ASP A 572 -14.07 -11.38 -18.53
N ASP A 573 -14.33 -10.88 -17.31
CA ASP A 573 -14.31 -11.63 -16.05
C ASP A 573 -15.68 -12.12 -15.58
N PHE A 574 -16.75 -11.78 -16.30
CA PHE A 574 -18.10 -12.16 -15.93
C PHE A 574 -18.32 -13.66 -16.14
N GLU A 575 -18.86 -14.31 -15.12
CA GLU A 575 -19.31 -15.69 -15.21
C GLU A 575 -20.72 -15.77 -15.79
N GLU A 576 -21.20 -16.98 -16.07
CA GLU A 576 -22.56 -17.21 -16.58
C GLU A 576 -23.60 -17.10 -15.46
N GLU A 577 -23.32 -17.70 -14.30
CA GLU A 577 -24.20 -17.69 -13.13
C GLU A 577 -24.19 -16.35 -12.39
N ALA A 578 -25.28 -16.02 -11.69
CA ALA A 578 -25.45 -14.78 -10.95
C ALA A 578 -26.16 -15.03 -9.60
N PRO A 579 -25.87 -14.24 -8.54
CA PRO A 579 -25.01 -13.05 -8.51
C PRO A 579 -23.51 -13.36 -8.56
N GLN A 580 -22.69 -12.37 -8.95
CA GLN A 580 -21.22 -12.42 -8.86
C GLN A 580 -20.73 -11.16 -8.12
N PHE A 581 -19.58 -11.26 -7.44
CA PHE A 581 -19.01 -10.17 -6.63
C PHE A 581 -17.55 -9.95 -7.02
N LEU A 582 -17.18 -8.72 -7.38
CA LEU A 582 -15.86 -8.38 -7.91
C LEU A 582 -15.33 -7.07 -7.30
N VAL A 583 -14.02 -7.03 -6.99
CA VAL A 583 -13.30 -5.80 -6.61
C VAL A 583 -12.11 -5.61 -7.52
N TYR A 584 -11.97 -4.40 -8.04
CA TYR A 584 -10.87 -3.98 -8.90
C TYR A 584 -10.15 -2.78 -8.30
N ARG A 585 -8.81 -2.77 -8.34
CA ARG A 585 -7.96 -1.67 -7.87
C ARG A 585 -7.56 -0.76 -9.03
N SER A 586 -7.58 0.54 -8.79
CA SER A 586 -7.02 1.55 -9.69
C SER A 586 -6.24 2.59 -8.90
N ILE A 587 -5.09 2.99 -9.45
CA ILE A 587 -4.05 3.79 -8.79
C ILE A 587 -4.20 5.26 -9.18
N LEU A 588 -4.47 6.14 -8.20
CA LEU A 588 -4.53 7.62 -8.38
C LEU A 588 -5.40 8.14 -9.55
N MET A 589 -6.34 7.32 -10.05
CA MET A 589 -7.28 7.70 -11.12
C MET A 589 -8.32 8.70 -10.59
N SER A 590 -8.84 9.57 -11.45
CA SER A 590 -9.79 10.61 -11.03
C SER A 590 -11.25 10.12 -10.98
N PRO A 591 -12.12 10.76 -10.18
CA PRO A 591 -13.56 10.48 -10.18
C PRO A 591 -14.20 10.50 -11.58
N ASP A 592 -13.78 11.39 -12.48
CA ASP A 592 -14.23 11.40 -13.89
C ASP A 592 -13.84 10.11 -14.64
N TRP A 593 -12.66 9.54 -14.38
CA TRP A 593 -12.26 8.25 -14.96
C TRP A 593 -13.14 7.11 -14.46
N TYR A 594 -13.38 7.00 -13.14
CA TYR A 594 -14.26 5.96 -12.58
C TYR A 594 -15.70 6.08 -13.08
N LEU A 595 -16.21 7.30 -13.24
CA LEU A 595 -17.53 7.53 -13.83
C LEU A 595 -17.60 7.04 -15.28
N LYS A 596 -16.55 7.29 -16.08
CA LYS A 596 -16.46 6.77 -17.45
C LYS A 596 -16.39 5.25 -17.49
N VAL A 597 -15.58 4.62 -16.63
CA VAL A 597 -15.55 3.15 -16.48
C VAL A 597 -16.94 2.62 -16.13
N SER A 598 -17.62 3.23 -15.16
CA SER A 598 -18.97 2.83 -14.72
C SER A 598 -19.98 2.87 -15.89
N ASN A 599 -19.93 3.92 -16.71
CA ASN A 599 -20.83 4.10 -17.86
C ASN A 599 -20.52 3.11 -19.00
N GLU A 600 -19.24 2.97 -19.38
CA GLU A 600 -18.81 2.01 -20.40
C GLU A 600 -19.13 0.56 -19.98
N LEU A 601 -19.01 0.25 -18.69
CA LEU A 601 -19.34 -1.05 -18.11
C LEU A 601 -20.83 -1.33 -18.13
N ALA A 602 -21.67 -0.36 -17.77
CA ALA A 602 -23.13 -0.50 -17.89
C ALA A 602 -23.55 -0.76 -19.35
N GLN A 603 -22.91 -0.08 -20.31
CA GLN A 603 -23.16 -0.30 -21.74
C GLN A 603 -22.65 -1.66 -22.24
N ALA A 604 -21.42 -2.04 -21.89
CA ALA A 604 -20.78 -3.28 -22.34
C ALA A 604 -21.38 -4.54 -21.71
N SER A 605 -22.12 -4.40 -20.60
CA SER A 605 -22.79 -5.49 -19.88
C SER A 605 -24.30 -5.57 -20.12
N ASP A 606 -24.87 -4.71 -20.98
CA ASP A 606 -26.33 -4.57 -21.18
C ASP A 606 -27.09 -4.39 -19.84
N GLY A 607 -26.53 -3.58 -18.93
CA GLY A 607 -27.10 -3.32 -17.61
C GLY A 607 -27.00 -4.47 -16.59
N GLN A 608 -26.25 -5.54 -16.87
CA GLN A 608 -26.05 -6.64 -15.91
C GLN A 608 -25.07 -6.30 -14.79
N ALA A 609 -24.22 -5.28 -14.98
CA ALA A 609 -23.28 -4.79 -13.98
C ALA A 609 -23.89 -3.72 -13.07
N GLU A 610 -23.66 -3.86 -11.76
CA GLU A 610 -24.05 -2.91 -10.72
C GLU A 610 -22.80 -2.42 -9.98
N VAL A 611 -22.46 -1.14 -10.13
CA VAL A 611 -21.39 -0.52 -9.34
C VAL A 611 -21.93 -0.11 -7.97
N VAL A 612 -21.30 -0.60 -6.91
CA VAL A 612 -21.69 -0.39 -5.51
C VAL A 612 -20.50 0.04 -4.65
N ASP A 613 -20.80 0.64 -3.51
CA ASP A 613 -19.81 0.80 -2.45
C ASP A 613 -19.39 -0.57 -1.88
N MET A 614 -18.20 -0.62 -1.30
CA MET A 614 -17.59 -1.85 -0.83
C MET A 614 -18.31 -2.41 0.40
N TYR A 615 -18.91 -1.58 1.26
CA TYR A 615 -19.70 -2.09 2.39
C TYR A 615 -20.98 -2.79 1.89
N THR A 616 -21.62 -2.27 0.84
CA THR A 616 -22.74 -2.94 0.14
C THR A 616 -22.29 -4.24 -0.48
N LEU A 617 -21.17 -4.25 -1.20
CA LEU A 617 -20.63 -5.48 -1.81
C LEU A 617 -20.41 -6.57 -0.75
N PHE A 618 -19.75 -6.24 0.35
CA PHE A 618 -19.44 -7.21 1.40
C PHE A 618 -20.66 -7.62 2.24
N ALA A 619 -21.67 -6.75 2.39
CA ALA A 619 -22.94 -7.14 2.99
C ALA A 619 -23.70 -8.16 2.11
N LEU A 620 -23.68 -8.00 0.78
CA LEU A 620 -24.23 -8.98 -0.15
C LEU A 620 -23.42 -10.29 -0.16
N ILE A 621 -22.09 -10.23 -0.10
CA ILE A 621 -21.24 -11.43 0.10
C ILE A 621 -21.62 -12.17 1.40
N ARG A 622 -21.84 -11.44 2.49
CA ARG A 622 -22.23 -12.03 3.78
C ARG A 622 -23.56 -12.78 3.67
N GLU A 623 -24.57 -12.20 3.02
CA GLU A 623 -25.86 -12.87 2.77
C GLU A 623 -25.70 -14.08 1.82
N PHE A 624 -24.94 -13.94 0.72
CA PHE A 624 -24.69 -15.00 -0.25
C PHE A 624 -24.03 -16.24 0.37
N VAL A 625 -22.93 -16.05 1.10
CA VAL A 625 -22.18 -17.15 1.72
C VAL A 625 -22.92 -17.75 2.93
N SER A 626 -23.75 -16.97 3.62
CA SER A 626 -24.55 -17.48 4.75
C SER A 626 -25.81 -18.25 4.33
N HIS A 627 -26.26 -18.08 3.08
CA HIS A 627 -27.48 -18.68 2.54
C HIS A 627 -27.26 -19.50 1.25
N PRO A 628 -26.31 -20.48 1.23
CA PRO A 628 -26.01 -21.26 0.04
C PRO A 628 -27.22 -22.03 -0.52
N GLU A 629 -28.24 -22.31 0.30
CA GLU A 629 -29.50 -22.93 -0.11
C GLU A 629 -30.30 -22.11 -1.14
N LEU A 630 -30.09 -20.78 -1.21
CA LEU A 630 -30.77 -19.90 -2.17
C LEU A 630 -30.07 -19.83 -3.53
N TYR A 631 -28.81 -20.25 -3.59
CA TYR A 631 -27.92 -20.09 -4.75
C TYR A 631 -27.37 -21.40 -5.31
N THR A 632 -27.42 -22.50 -4.55
CA THR A 632 -26.99 -23.83 -5.03
C THR A 632 -27.84 -24.23 -6.24
N PRO A 633 -27.25 -24.38 -7.45
CA PRO A 633 -27.99 -24.84 -8.61
C PRO A 633 -28.51 -26.28 -8.38
N PRO A 634 -29.60 -26.69 -9.03
CA PRO A 634 -29.91 -28.11 -9.12
C PRO A 634 -28.72 -28.86 -9.75
N PRO A 635 -28.48 -30.14 -9.39
CA PRO A 635 -27.40 -30.93 -9.96
C PRO A 635 -27.31 -30.82 -11.47
N SER A 636 -26.10 -30.59 -11.99
CA SER A 636 -25.89 -30.43 -13.43
C SER A 636 -26.37 -31.67 -14.17
N PRO A 637 -26.96 -31.53 -15.38
CA PRO A 637 -27.25 -32.68 -16.24
C PRO A 637 -26.00 -33.52 -16.55
N TYR A 638 -24.79 -32.97 -16.37
CA TYR A 638 -23.53 -33.67 -16.56
C TYR A 638 -23.02 -34.43 -15.32
N ARG A 639 -23.64 -34.30 -14.12
CA ARG A 639 -23.23 -35.05 -12.91
C ARG A 639 -23.16 -36.56 -13.15
N SER A 640 -24.20 -37.11 -13.78
CA SER A 640 -24.31 -38.52 -14.14
C SER A 640 -23.80 -38.85 -15.55
N ALA A 641 -23.23 -37.88 -16.28
CA ALA A 641 -22.66 -38.15 -17.59
C ALA A 641 -21.34 -38.94 -17.46
N ARG A 642 -21.14 -39.90 -18.35
CA ARG A 642 -19.85 -40.60 -18.53
C ARG A 642 -18.85 -39.77 -19.32
N GLU A 643 -19.32 -38.80 -20.11
CA GLU A 643 -18.49 -37.91 -20.92
C GLU A 643 -19.04 -36.49 -21.01
N VAL A 644 -18.16 -35.55 -21.32
CA VAL A 644 -18.46 -34.17 -21.71
C VAL A 644 -17.68 -33.79 -22.97
N LEU A 645 -18.16 -32.78 -23.68
CA LEU A 645 -17.70 -32.44 -25.03
C LEU A 645 -17.63 -30.92 -25.22
N ALA A 646 -16.63 -30.44 -25.95
CA ALA A 646 -16.60 -29.09 -26.49
C ALA A 646 -16.30 -29.16 -28.00
N GLU A 647 -17.16 -28.51 -28.79
CA GLU A 647 -16.96 -28.14 -30.19
C GLU A 647 -17.15 -26.61 -30.31
N PRO A 648 -16.55 -25.93 -31.31
CA PRO A 648 -16.57 -24.47 -31.47
C PRO A 648 -17.91 -23.76 -31.38
N GLU A 649 -19.02 -24.46 -31.63
CA GLU A 649 -20.39 -23.93 -31.56
C GLU A 649 -21.32 -24.81 -30.68
N ASN A 650 -20.79 -25.82 -29.98
CA ASN A 650 -21.56 -26.80 -29.21
C ASN A 650 -20.78 -27.25 -27.97
N HIS A 651 -21.08 -26.66 -26.82
CA HIS A 651 -20.47 -26.99 -25.53
C HIS A 651 -21.43 -27.86 -24.71
N ARG A 652 -20.97 -29.03 -24.25
CA ARG A 652 -21.74 -30.00 -23.46
C ARG A 652 -20.95 -30.46 -22.24
N GLY A 653 -20.94 -29.63 -21.19
CA GLY A 653 -20.20 -29.88 -19.95
C GLY A 653 -18.67 -29.71 -20.06
N ALA A 654 -18.19 -29.23 -21.21
CA ALA A 654 -16.84 -28.73 -21.40
C ALA A 654 -16.88 -27.50 -22.31
N ARG A 655 -16.04 -26.50 -22.05
CA ARG A 655 -15.94 -25.27 -22.86
C ARG A 655 -14.51 -24.73 -22.90
N PRO A 656 -14.09 -24.07 -23.99
CA PRO A 656 -12.82 -23.37 -24.02
C PRO A 656 -12.86 -22.15 -23.08
N VAL A 657 -11.71 -21.77 -22.55
CA VAL A 657 -11.53 -20.58 -21.71
C VAL A 657 -10.53 -19.66 -22.37
N LYS A 658 -10.89 -18.38 -22.53
CA LYS A 658 -10.01 -17.37 -23.13
C LYS A 658 -9.10 -16.80 -22.04
N VAL A 659 -7.79 -16.87 -22.24
CA VAL A 659 -6.78 -16.43 -21.27
C VAL A 659 -5.74 -15.58 -22.00
N ASP A 660 -5.14 -14.61 -21.31
CA ASP A 660 -4.22 -13.64 -21.89
C ASP A 660 -2.94 -14.27 -22.46
N ASP A 661 -2.53 -15.44 -21.96
CA ASP A 661 -1.42 -16.29 -22.44
C ASP A 661 -1.89 -17.44 -23.37
N GLY A 662 -3.19 -17.55 -23.61
CA GLY A 662 -3.81 -18.54 -24.49
C GLY A 662 -5.03 -18.01 -25.25
N PRO A 663 -4.89 -16.96 -26.07
CA PRO A 663 -5.97 -16.45 -26.89
C PRO A 663 -6.19 -17.38 -28.08
N PHE A 664 -7.44 -17.78 -28.30
CA PHE A 664 -7.85 -18.53 -29.49
C PHE A 664 -8.78 -17.71 -30.37
N ARG A 665 -8.86 -18.08 -31.64
CA ARG A 665 -9.87 -17.57 -32.58
C ARG A 665 -10.63 -18.71 -33.23
N LEU A 666 -11.88 -18.45 -33.60
CA LEU A 666 -12.64 -19.35 -34.46
C LEU A 666 -12.04 -19.32 -35.87
N THR A 667 -11.93 -20.49 -36.49
CA THR A 667 -11.48 -20.68 -37.88
C THR A 667 -12.28 -21.81 -38.53
N GLU A 668 -12.20 -21.92 -39.85
CA GLU A 668 -12.74 -23.05 -40.60
C GLU A 668 -11.64 -23.63 -41.48
N GLN A 669 -11.44 -24.95 -41.42
CA GLN A 669 -10.40 -25.66 -42.18
C GLN A 669 -11.03 -26.87 -42.88
N GLY A 670 -11.10 -26.83 -44.21
CA GLY A 670 -11.70 -27.88 -45.03
C GLY A 670 -13.19 -28.13 -44.75
N GLY A 671 -13.94 -27.10 -44.36
CA GLY A 671 -15.35 -27.21 -43.96
C GLY A 671 -15.58 -27.57 -42.48
N THR A 672 -14.50 -27.85 -41.73
CA THR A 672 -14.58 -28.13 -40.29
C THR A 672 -14.27 -26.86 -39.50
N LYS A 673 -15.23 -26.39 -38.71
CA LYS A 673 -15.02 -25.29 -37.74
C LYS A 673 -14.08 -25.74 -36.62
N ALA A 674 -13.22 -24.85 -36.16
CA ALA A 674 -12.18 -25.15 -35.19
C ALA A 674 -11.76 -23.92 -34.37
N TRP A 675 -11.09 -24.16 -33.24
CA TRP A 675 -10.29 -23.16 -32.56
C TRP A 675 -8.86 -23.20 -33.09
N GLN A 676 -8.31 -22.04 -33.44
CA GLN A 676 -6.87 -21.87 -33.67
C GLN A 676 -6.25 -21.16 -32.48
N ALA A 677 -5.22 -21.78 -31.88
CA ALA A 677 -4.40 -21.24 -30.80
C ALA A 677 -2.92 -21.22 -31.21
N GLY A 678 -2.06 -20.58 -30.41
CA GLY A 678 -0.60 -20.55 -30.62
C GLY A 678 -0.13 -19.85 -31.91
N TYR A 679 -0.98 -19.04 -32.53
CA TYR A 679 -0.61 -18.16 -33.64
C TYR A 679 0.18 -16.92 -33.17
N ASP A 680 0.13 -16.60 -31.88
CA ASP A 680 1.04 -15.67 -31.20
C ASP A 680 2.12 -16.50 -30.47
N PRO A 681 3.41 -16.38 -30.84
CA PRO A 681 4.49 -17.17 -30.24
C PRO A 681 4.65 -16.98 -28.71
N GLY A 682 4.26 -15.82 -28.18
CA GLY A 682 4.32 -15.52 -26.75
C GLY A 682 3.12 -16.04 -25.95
N LYS A 683 2.07 -16.52 -26.63
CA LYS A 683 0.78 -16.88 -26.04
C LYS A 683 0.26 -18.22 -26.58
N PRO A 684 0.94 -19.34 -26.26
CA PRO A 684 0.75 -20.59 -26.98
C PRO A 684 -0.53 -21.35 -26.60
N TYR A 685 -1.08 -21.11 -25.41
CA TYR A 685 -1.98 -22.07 -24.76
C TYR A 685 -3.41 -22.10 -25.33
N LEU A 686 -4.12 -23.21 -25.08
CA LEU A 686 -5.57 -23.32 -25.27
C LEU A 686 -6.17 -24.02 -24.05
N TYR A 687 -6.97 -23.28 -23.27
CA TYR A 687 -7.52 -23.74 -21.99
C TYR A 687 -8.94 -24.28 -22.14
N PHE A 688 -9.30 -25.25 -21.30
CA PHE A 688 -10.66 -25.80 -21.19
C PHE A 688 -11.09 -25.91 -19.73
N ARG A 689 -12.37 -25.63 -19.48
CA ARG A 689 -13.06 -25.85 -18.20
C ARG A 689 -14.14 -26.91 -18.38
N LEU A 690 -14.29 -27.77 -17.39
CA LEU A 690 -15.30 -28.82 -17.31
C LEU A 690 -16.44 -28.40 -16.38
N ASP A 691 -17.53 -29.15 -16.41
CA ASP A 691 -18.63 -28.99 -15.46
C ASP A 691 -18.22 -29.50 -14.07
N ASP A 692 -18.30 -28.62 -13.05
CA ASP A 692 -17.91 -28.91 -11.66
C ASP A 692 -18.69 -30.10 -11.05
N ASP A 693 -19.87 -30.45 -11.57
CA ASP A 693 -20.66 -31.59 -11.11
C ASP A 693 -20.30 -32.87 -11.87
N PHE A 694 -19.87 -32.76 -13.14
CA PHE A 694 -19.21 -33.83 -13.87
C PHE A 694 -17.89 -34.24 -13.21
N THR A 695 -17.06 -33.32 -12.73
CA THR A 695 -15.74 -33.70 -12.16
C THR A 695 -15.85 -34.43 -10.81
N LYS A 696 -16.99 -34.37 -10.13
CA LYS A 696 -17.19 -35.02 -8.82
C LYS A 696 -17.12 -36.56 -8.89
N GLY A 697 -16.43 -37.12 -7.89
CA GLY A 697 -16.36 -38.56 -7.65
C GLY A 697 -15.40 -39.33 -8.56
N CYS A 698 -14.58 -38.67 -9.38
CA CYS A 698 -13.62 -39.34 -10.25
C CYS A 698 -12.30 -38.57 -10.36
N SER A 699 -11.17 -39.28 -10.45
CA SER A 699 -9.83 -38.71 -10.68
C SER A 699 -9.20 -39.18 -12.01
N LYS A 700 -9.78 -40.20 -12.64
CA LYS A 700 -9.26 -40.84 -13.84
C LYS A 700 -10.06 -40.41 -15.06
N TYR A 701 -9.39 -39.86 -16.07
CA TYR A 701 -10.06 -39.34 -17.26
C TYR A 701 -9.30 -39.69 -18.53
N VAL A 702 -10.03 -39.76 -19.64
CA VAL A 702 -9.45 -39.80 -20.99
C VAL A 702 -9.88 -38.53 -21.72
N ILE A 703 -8.92 -37.68 -22.05
CA ILE A 703 -9.12 -36.49 -22.89
C ILE A 703 -8.83 -36.88 -24.33
N GLU A 704 -9.86 -36.84 -25.18
CA GLU A 704 -9.74 -36.98 -26.63
C GLU A 704 -9.63 -35.59 -27.27
N VAL A 705 -8.55 -35.35 -28.01
CA VAL A 705 -8.32 -34.11 -28.77
C VAL A 705 -8.42 -34.43 -30.25
N THR A 706 -9.38 -33.84 -30.96
CA THR A 706 -9.45 -33.88 -32.43
C THR A 706 -8.84 -32.60 -33.01
N PHE A 707 -7.76 -32.74 -33.76
CA PHE A 707 -6.90 -31.64 -34.24
C PHE A 707 -6.45 -31.85 -35.69
N LEU A 708 -6.05 -30.77 -36.36
CA LEU A 708 -5.44 -30.84 -37.69
C LEU A 708 -3.92 -31.09 -37.53
N ASP A 709 -3.43 -32.22 -38.04
CA ASP A 709 -2.03 -32.64 -37.86
C ASP A 709 -1.08 -31.94 -38.86
N GLU A 710 -0.73 -30.70 -38.54
CA GLU A 710 0.19 -29.84 -39.27
C GLU A 710 1.48 -29.54 -38.46
N GLY A 711 2.62 -29.54 -39.15
CA GLY A 711 3.95 -29.40 -38.56
C GLY A 711 4.45 -30.67 -37.86
N GLN A 712 5.67 -30.59 -37.32
CA GLN A 712 6.32 -31.70 -36.60
C GLN A 712 6.71 -31.31 -35.18
N GLY A 713 6.58 -32.23 -34.24
CA GLY A 713 7.00 -32.06 -32.85
C GLY A 713 5.93 -32.52 -31.86
N THR A 714 5.91 -31.91 -30.68
CA THR A 714 5.10 -32.35 -29.54
C THR A 714 4.17 -31.23 -29.07
N VAL A 715 2.92 -31.58 -28.77
CA VAL A 715 1.92 -30.72 -28.13
C VAL A 715 1.58 -31.34 -26.78
N ASN A 716 1.82 -30.62 -25.69
CA ASN A 716 1.69 -31.12 -24.33
C ASN A 716 0.28 -30.87 -23.77
N LEU A 717 -0.15 -31.74 -22.84
CA LEU A 717 -1.28 -31.51 -21.95
C LEU A 717 -0.73 -31.09 -20.58
N GLU A 718 -1.32 -30.08 -19.95
CA GLU A 718 -1.12 -29.76 -18.53
C GLU A 718 -2.49 -29.68 -17.84
N TYR A 719 -2.68 -30.37 -16.72
CA TYR A 719 -3.98 -30.52 -16.06
C TYR A 719 -3.93 -30.25 -14.56
N ASP A 720 -5.08 -29.87 -14.01
CA ASP A 720 -5.31 -29.69 -12.58
C ASP A 720 -5.35 -31.06 -11.88
N SER A 721 -4.38 -31.31 -11.01
CA SER A 721 -4.06 -32.60 -10.40
C SER A 721 -4.02 -32.53 -8.86
N THR A 722 -4.20 -33.69 -8.22
CA THR A 722 -4.00 -33.86 -6.77
C THR A 722 -2.53 -33.88 -6.35
N ASP A 723 -1.58 -34.04 -7.28
CA ASP A 723 -0.13 -34.06 -6.97
C ASP A 723 0.37 -32.67 -6.56
N ARG A 724 0.50 -32.47 -5.24
CA ARG A 724 0.98 -31.20 -4.66
C ARG A 724 2.45 -30.87 -4.98
N ASN A 725 3.23 -31.81 -5.51
CA ASN A 725 4.62 -31.56 -5.94
C ASN A 725 4.71 -30.97 -7.35
N ALA A 726 3.65 -31.11 -8.16
CA ALA A 726 3.59 -30.49 -9.47
C ALA A 726 3.35 -28.97 -9.37
N ALA A 727 3.66 -28.25 -10.45
CA ALA A 727 3.71 -26.80 -10.48
C ALA A 727 2.42 -26.15 -9.94
N PHE A 728 2.59 -25.13 -9.09
CA PHE A 728 1.52 -24.40 -8.41
C PHE A 728 0.58 -25.31 -7.58
N GLY A 729 1.14 -26.29 -6.85
CA GLY A 729 0.37 -27.16 -5.96
C GLY A 729 -0.58 -28.10 -6.71
N GLY A 730 -0.14 -28.61 -7.85
CA GLY A 730 -0.88 -29.53 -8.70
C GLY A 730 -1.66 -28.90 -9.86
N ALA A 731 -1.80 -27.58 -9.93
CA ALA A 731 -2.63 -26.93 -10.95
C ALA A 731 -2.14 -27.18 -12.39
N TYR A 732 -0.83 -27.34 -12.60
CA TYR A 732 -0.22 -27.53 -13.92
C TYR A 732 0.66 -28.78 -13.96
N LYS A 733 0.06 -29.95 -13.75
CA LYS A 733 0.77 -31.23 -13.91
C LYS A 733 0.85 -31.62 -15.37
N SER A 734 2.05 -31.89 -15.88
CA SER A 734 2.27 -32.42 -17.23
C SER A 734 1.61 -33.80 -17.40
N GLY A 735 0.80 -33.95 -18.44
CA GLY A 735 0.17 -35.20 -18.85
C GLY A 735 0.80 -35.81 -20.12
N PRO A 736 0.16 -36.84 -20.70
CA PRO A 736 0.58 -37.38 -21.99
C PRO A 736 0.54 -36.33 -23.09
N ALA A 737 1.45 -36.43 -24.04
CA ALA A 737 1.61 -35.46 -25.12
C ALA A 737 1.27 -36.05 -26.50
N ILE A 738 0.72 -35.20 -27.37
CA ILE A 738 0.41 -35.51 -28.76
C ILE A 738 1.69 -35.34 -29.59
N ARG A 739 2.01 -36.30 -30.46
CA ARG A 739 3.11 -36.18 -31.43
C ARG A 739 2.54 -35.86 -32.81
N LEU A 740 2.98 -34.76 -33.40
CA LEU A 740 2.57 -34.32 -34.73
C LEU A 740 3.44 -34.99 -35.80
N SER A 741 2.79 -35.47 -36.85
CA SER A 741 3.42 -36.20 -37.97
C SER A 741 3.39 -35.42 -39.28
N ASN A 742 2.73 -34.27 -39.31
CA ASN A 742 2.50 -33.44 -40.51
C ASN A 742 1.74 -34.20 -41.61
N SER A 743 0.72 -34.99 -41.25
CA SER A 743 -0.12 -35.70 -42.21
C SER A 743 -1.06 -34.78 -42.99
N GLY A 744 -1.31 -33.54 -42.52
CA GLY A 744 -2.25 -32.60 -43.14
C GLY A 744 -3.71 -33.04 -43.04
N THR A 745 -4.02 -33.94 -42.10
CA THR A 745 -5.35 -34.53 -41.92
C THR A 745 -5.87 -34.32 -40.50
N TRP A 746 -7.19 -34.38 -40.33
CA TRP A 746 -7.81 -34.38 -39.00
C TRP A 746 -7.51 -35.70 -38.28
N GLN A 747 -6.80 -35.60 -37.15
CA GLN A 747 -6.41 -36.72 -36.29
C GLN A 747 -7.14 -36.62 -34.95
N THR A 748 -7.27 -37.74 -34.23
CA THR A 748 -7.78 -37.74 -32.84
C THR A 748 -6.84 -38.54 -31.95
N GLN A 749 -6.31 -37.90 -30.90
CA GLN A 749 -5.46 -38.53 -29.90
C GLN A 749 -6.19 -38.64 -28.57
N LYS A 750 -6.12 -39.81 -27.93
CA LYS A 750 -6.58 -40.02 -26.55
C LYS A 750 -5.42 -39.83 -25.58
N LEU A 751 -5.65 -39.12 -24.48
CA LEU A 751 -4.68 -38.80 -23.43
C LEU A 751 -5.28 -39.22 -22.08
N ALA A 752 -4.77 -40.30 -21.49
CA ALA A 752 -5.24 -40.81 -20.20
C ALA A 752 -4.51 -40.15 -19.03
N ILE A 753 -5.24 -39.77 -17.99
CA ILE A 753 -4.74 -39.19 -16.74
C ILE A 753 -5.41 -39.88 -15.54
N GLU A 754 -4.71 -40.01 -14.40
CA GLU A 754 -5.13 -40.90 -13.31
C GLU A 754 -5.46 -40.20 -11.99
N ASP A 755 -4.92 -39.00 -11.77
CA ASP A 755 -4.99 -38.25 -10.52
C ASP A 755 -5.41 -36.78 -10.73
N ALA A 756 -6.34 -36.56 -11.66
CA ALA A 756 -6.98 -35.27 -11.89
C ALA A 756 -7.73 -34.81 -10.64
N ARG A 757 -7.58 -33.52 -10.33
CA ARG A 757 -8.36 -32.80 -9.32
C ARG A 757 -9.55 -32.11 -9.96
N PHE A 758 -9.35 -31.44 -11.11
CA PHE A 758 -10.37 -30.69 -11.86
C PHE A 758 -11.32 -29.87 -10.95
N GLN A 759 -10.71 -28.96 -10.21
CA GLN A 759 -11.35 -27.98 -9.33
C GLN A 759 -11.03 -26.56 -9.79
N ASN A 760 -10.96 -26.33 -11.10
CA ASN A 760 -10.79 -25.00 -11.71
C ASN A 760 -9.48 -24.29 -11.28
N SER A 761 -8.39 -25.04 -11.05
CA SER A 761 -7.16 -24.46 -10.47
C SER A 761 -6.21 -23.78 -11.47
N GLN A 762 -6.44 -23.88 -12.79
CA GLN A 762 -5.64 -23.15 -13.80
C GLN A 762 -6.19 -21.74 -14.07
N ASN A 763 -5.47 -20.98 -14.90
CA ASN A 763 -5.81 -19.61 -15.28
C ASN A 763 -7.28 -19.48 -15.71
N ARG A 764 -7.94 -18.40 -15.27
CA ARG A 764 -9.38 -18.11 -15.50
C ARG A 764 -10.32 -19.26 -15.10
N GLY A 765 -9.92 -20.14 -14.17
CA GLY A 765 -10.74 -21.24 -13.68
C GLY A 765 -10.76 -22.45 -14.62
N ALA A 766 -9.74 -22.65 -15.45
CA ALA A 766 -9.63 -23.83 -16.29
C ALA A 766 -9.19 -25.09 -15.51
N ASP A 767 -9.48 -26.25 -16.08
CA ASP A 767 -9.13 -27.57 -15.53
C ASP A 767 -7.95 -28.20 -16.24
N PHE A 768 -7.74 -27.89 -17.52
CA PHE A 768 -6.54 -28.25 -18.26
C PHE A 768 -6.28 -27.29 -19.42
N ARG A 769 -5.06 -27.35 -19.95
CA ARG A 769 -4.64 -26.63 -21.15
C ARG A 769 -3.84 -27.51 -22.09
N ILE A 770 -3.96 -27.19 -23.37
CA ILE A 770 -3.11 -27.69 -24.43
C ILE A 770 -1.98 -26.68 -24.66
N SER A 771 -0.75 -27.15 -24.65
CA SER A 771 0.48 -26.35 -24.83
C SER A 771 1.19 -26.81 -26.10
N PRO A 772 0.97 -26.13 -27.25
CA PRO A 772 1.59 -26.46 -28.52
C PRO A 772 3.04 -25.95 -28.65
N GLY A 773 3.58 -25.25 -27.64
CA GLY A 773 4.98 -24.83 -27.62
C GLY A 773 5.33 -23.85 -28.75
N GLY A 774 4.63 -22.72 -28.81
CA GLY A 774 4.94 -21.58 -29.70
C GLY A 774 4.57 -21.77 -31.17
N ARG A 775 3.75 -22.77 -31.52
CA ARG A 775 3.26 -23.02 -32.89
C ARG A 775 1.74 -22.91 -32.97
N SER A 776 1.24 -22.57 -34.16
CA SER A 776 -0.20 -22.65 -34.46
C SER A 776 -0.69 -24.08 -34.29
N PHE A 777 -1.79 -24.26 -33.55
CA PHE A 777 -2.46 -25.55 -33.37
C PHE A 777 -3.96 -25.38 -33.52
N VAL A 778 -4.60 -26.29 -34.27
CA VAL A 778 -6.00 -26.18 -34.69
C VAL A 778 -6.78 -27.38 -34.14
N VAL A 779 -7.77 -27.12 -33.30
CA VAL A 779 -8.57 -28.13 -32.58
C VAL A 779 -10.04 -27.96 -32.94
N SER A 780 -10.69 -29.00 -33.46
CA SER A 780 -12.12 -28.99 -33.82
C SER A 780 -13.02 -29.57 -32.74
N ARG A 781 -12.48 -30.43 -31.86
CA ARG A 781 -13.25 -31.05 -30.78
C ARG A 781 -12.38 -31.48 -29.61
N ILE A 782 -12.92 -31.32 -28.42
CA ILE A 782 -12.48 -31.95 -27.17
C ILE A 782 -13.61 -32.85 -26.67
N ARG A 783 -13.26 -34.03 -26.17
CA ARG A 783 -14.17 -34.93 -25.44
C ARG A 783 -13.43 -35.46 -24.22
N VAL A 784 -14.06 -35.45 -23.06
CA VAL A 784 -13.47 -35.91 -21.80
C VAL A 784 -14.37 -36.98 -21.20
N GLU A 785 -13.83 -38.18 -21.03
CA GLU A 785 -14.55 -39.37 -20.56
C GLU A 785 -14.05 -39.78 -19.17
N LYS A 786 -14.97 -40.16 -18.25
CA LYS A 786 -14.63 -40.73 -16.93
C LYS A 786 -14.10 -42.15 -17.09
N ALA A 787 -12.87 -42.38 -16.61
CA ALA A 787 -12.23 -43.69 -16.52
C ALA A 787 -12.21 -44.24 -15.08
N CYS A 788 -13.19 -43.84 -14.27
CA CYS A 788 -13.50 -44.43 -12.97
C CYS A 788 -14.67 -45.41 -13.11
N ASP A 789 -14.64 -46.49 -12.33
CA ASP A 789 -15.67 -47.55 -12.34
C ASP A 789 -17.05 -47.01 -11.92
#